data_AF-A0A2M7NER8-F1
#
_entry.id   AF-A0A2M7NER8-F1
#
_cell.length_a   1.000
_cell.length_b   1.000
_cell.length_c   1.000
_cell.angle_alpha   90.00
_cell.angle_beta   90.00
_cell.angle_gamma   90.00
#
_symmetry.space_group_name_H-M   'P 1'
#
loop_
_entity.id
_entity.type
_entity.pdbx_description
1 polymer ?
#
loop_
_entity_poly.entity_id
_entity_poly.type
_entity_poly.pdbx_seq_one_letter_code
_entity_poly.pdbx_strand_id
1 'polypeptide(L)'
;MYITTLWKVSATFENRFMTRWKMHFLRFRVWLENKWQSRSQKEKYTVGITGILGILLVFAITFVIWDNNREASVWELVPNDAILVLETTEAQRMREKIDSLPFWQPFRSLPYLQAYHSRKTVLDSIGRDSLDIMNYLKGRKIYVSLHQTSRTSADIMFFVPMSLQSRIINSLTNKLKEKVPFTHSERLYNDITVHELKYEYETKDENGEIKARKNSNRQNQTESIIFTYVIYKNFFIGSYTPFLVEDAVRKIANSEGTPFFKENQDLLKLTKIEDDDANLYVSASQIPKLFSLFTGEENTALLATFEKWAKSAMLDVSLKEHLLLLNGYLLTQEEGTERDYLSILEGQKAIDFIDLQQFIPQETALLYRIGLSEPQKYFSDLDEYRKEYLPKQIEERESLIDYYSFSPTRFLDNLGNEIAVAVLEMPENRKKPEKLAFLKIKSEDGQTEKYEQKAVALLIQLAENSRVEVKSEDGTESETKPLTEIYEELPITRIEVADFPLKMFGEGFSGFSQSYFTVLESKYIVIGSSFQAVQTLIDDYKNERVWGKLVRQRQFFEQIGTRSTVSIIIDLPRSWNWLMANVSSEWRTTFEAYKYDLLKVEFLAWQAEGEGKRFASSFIFQQQKTAELVAQSKKEEAKTVFKSRLESPPYLVKNHLDRSSEVLVQDDKDMLYLISKEGKILWNYYLNGTMRPQVYQIDAYKNGKLQYLIATPTKVYLIDRLGRAVSGFPIWFPENTFITHLSVIDYDNSKNYRIGVATSQGNVYLYDKTGKSLPGWQPRKVGMALSAPLEHVRAGSRDAMIAIEQNGIVNLLKRNSQSYSNFPLNFNSDITNDFHVDYGNTLATTEISMLTEAGELIRFNLEGKIMDRKFFEKGEQGAIFTLAADKQREQNFIIARQDSKKLTLYSSEEELLFSKTYDNDGTKLIQYFNFGASIEVIAVTDMHAQKTYLYYTNGTMVGGKPIPSNTTIALFYSEQTSLFTLYRTLDKECQKLVFGR
;
A
#
# COMPACT_ATOMS: atom_id res chain seq x y z
N MET A 1 -63.70 -43.09 -15.82
CA MET A 1 -65.05 -42.62 -16.21
C MET A 1 -65.21 -41.23 -15.61
N TYR A 2 -65.47 -40.20 -16.43
CA TYR A 2 -65.38 -38.75 -16.13
C TYR A 2 -63.93 -38.31 -15.85
N ILE A 3 -63.10 -37.96 -16.82
CA ILE A 3 -63.04 -36.64 -17.49
C ILE A 3 -62.74 -36.86 -18.99
N THR A 4 -63.74 -37.34 -19.72
CA THR A 4 -63.78 -37.32 -21.20
C THR A 4 -64.92 -36.42 -21.71
N THR A 5 -65.39 -35.50 -20.85
CA THR A 5 -66.63 -34.73 -21.08
C THR A 5 -66.45 -33.21 -20.96
N LEU A 6 -65.22 -32.68 -21.01
CA LEU A 6 -64.98 -31.22 -21.10
C LEU A 6 -64.19 -30.79 -22.34
N TRP A 7 -63.71 -31.74 -23.16
CA TRP A 7 -63.07 -31.48 -24.46
C TRP A 7 -64.05 -31.40 -25.65
N LYS A 8 -65.37 -31.42 -25.40
CA LYS A 8 -66.40 -31.51 -26.45
C LYS A 8 -67.31 -30.28 -26.61
N VAL A 9 -66.99 -29.14 -25.98
CA VAL A 9 -67.78 -27.89 -26.16
C VAL A 9 -66.95 -26.71 -26.72
N SER A 10 -65.62 -26.81 -26.84
CA SER A 10 -64.81 -25.77 -27.51
C SER A 10 -64.47 -26.08 -28.99
N ALA A 11 -64.69 -27.30 -29.47
CA ALA A 11 -64.26 -27.73 -30.82
C ALA A 11 -65.27 -27.40 -31.95
N THR A 12 -66.42 -26.80 -31.63
CA THR A 12 -67.47 -26.49 -32.61
C THR A 12 -67.52 -25.03 -33.05
N PHE A 13 -66.69 -24.14 -32.47
CA PHE A 13 -66.60 -22.74 -32.89
C PHE A 13 -65.38 -22.42 -33.77
N GLU A 14 -64.27 -23.17 -33.65
CA GLU A 14 -63.08 -22.97 -34.51
C GLU A 14 -63.23 -23.56 -35.92
N ASN A 15 -64.10 -24.55 -36.13
CA ASN A 15 -64.15 -25.26 -37.40
C ASN A 15 -64.86 -24.46 -38.52
N ARG A 16 -65.76 -23.52 -38.20
CA ARG A 16 -66.39 -22.65 -39.23
C ARG A 16 -65.48 -21.50 -39.69
N PHE A 17 -64.61 -21.00 -38.81
CA PHE A 17 -63.69 -19.90 -39.14
C PHE A 17 -62.49 -20.41 -39.97
N MET A 18 -61.91 -21.56 -39.61
CA MET A 18 -60.83 -22.18 -40.40
C MET A 18 -61.29 -22.69 -41.77
N THR A 19 -62.53 -23.16 -41.91
CA THR A 19 -63.02 -23.65 -43.23
C THR A 19 -63.28 -22.50 -44.21
N ARG A 20 -63.70 -21.31 -43.72
CA ARG A 20 -63.84 -20.10 -44.56
C ARG A 20 -62.48 -19.57 -45.03
N TRP A 21 -61.48 -19.55 -44.14
CA TRP A 21 -60.12 -19.13 -44.51
C TRP A 21 -59.45 -20.12 -45.46
N LYS A 22 -59.62 -21.44 -45.26
CA LYS A 22 -59.14 -22.45 -46.22
C LYS A 22 -59.79 -22.31 -47.59
N MET A 23 -61.09 -22.03 -47.69
CA MET A 23 -61.74 -21.78 -48.98
C MET A 23 -61.29 -20.48 -49.65
N HIS A 24 -61.07 -19.40 -48.89
CA HIS A 24 -60.50 -18.16 -49.44
C HIS A 24 -59.05 -18.35 -49.90
N PHE A 25 -58.24 -19.11 -49.17
CA PHE A 25 -56.87 -19.44 -49.54
C PHE A 25 -56.81 -20.36 -50.76
N LEU A 26 -57.73 -21.33 -50.87
CA LEU A 26 -57.84 -22.19 -52.06
C LEU A 26 -58.27 -21.38 -53.30
N ARG A 27 -59.26 -20.49 -53.15
CA ARG A 27 -59.71 -19.61 -54.24
C ARG A 27 -58.63 -18.61 -54.65
N PHE A 28 -57.89 -18.06 -53.70
CA PHE A 28 -56.75 -17.19 -53.96
C PHE A 28 -55.63 -17.96 -54.66
N ARG A 29 -55.31 -19.18 -54.22
CA ARG A 29 -54.31 -20.04 -54.86
C ARG A 29 -54.69 -20.43 -56.29
N VAL A 30 -55.94 -20.82 -56.55
CA VAL A 30 -56.43 -21.15 -57.90
C VAL A 30 -56.47 -19.89 -58.78
N TRP A 31 -56.85 -18.74 -58.23
CA TRP A 31 -56.77 -17.45 -58.94
C TRP A 31 -55.32 -17.07 -59.26
N LEU A 32 -54.39 -17.29 -58.33
CA LEU A 32 -52.96 -17.03 -58.50
C LEU A 32 -52.36 -17.96 -59.54
N GLU A 33 -52.65 -19.26 -59.50
CA GLU A 33 -52.18 -20.26 -60.46
C GLU A 33 -52.70 -19.97 -61.88
N ASN A 34 -53.97 -19.61 -62.04
CA ASN A 34 -54.53 -19.22 -63.34
C ASN A 34 -53.93 -17.90 -63.86
N LYS A 35 -53.76 -16.89 -63.00
CA LYS A 35 -53.09 -15.61 -63.36
C LYS A 35 -51.59 -15.76 -63.57
N TRP A 36 -50.97 -16.79 -63.00
CA TRP A 36 -49.55 -17.10 -63.17
C TRP A 36 -49.31 -17.84 -64.49
N GLN A 37 -50.14 -18.84 -64.83
CA GLN A 37 -50.00 -19.56 -66.10
C GLN A 37 -50.22 -18.66 -67.33
N SER A 38 -51.08 -17.64 -67.23
CA SER A 38 -51.39 -16.72 -68.34
C SER A 38 -50.36 -15.61 -68.59
N ARG A 39 -49.27 -15.51 -67.81
CA ARG A 39 -48.24 -14.46 -67.94
C ARG A 39 -47.03 -14.93 -68.73
N SER A 40 -46.45 -14.03 -69.52
CA SER A 40 -45.20 -14.30 -70.25
C SER A 40 -44.03 -14.58 -69.29
N GLN A 41 -42.99 -15.27 -69.76
CA GLN A 41 -41.78 -15.58 -68.97
C GLN A 41 -41.16 -14.32 -68.33
N LYS A 42 -41.13 -13.19 -69.06
CA LYS A 42 -40.64 -11.89 -68.57
C LYS A 42 -41.48 -11.32 -67.43
N GLU A 43 -42.81 -11.43 -67.51
CA GLU A 43 -43.76 -10.97 -66.48
C GLU A 43 -43.74 -11.84 -65.22
N LYS A 44 -43.50 -13.15 -65.35
CA LYS A 44 -43.32 -14.05 -64.20
C LYS A 44 -42.09 -13.69 -63.38
N TYR A 45 -40.98 -13.35 -64.05
CA TYR A 45 -39.77 -12.86 -63.39
C TYR A 45 -39.99 -11.53 -62.66
N THR A 46 -40.65 -10.56 -63.30
CA THR A 46 -40.92 -9.25 -62.67
C THR A 46 -41.84 -9.37 -61.46
N VAL A 47 -42.85 -10.22 -61.52
CA VAL A 47 -43.83 -10.46 -60.43
C VAL A 47 -43.23 -11.28 -59.29
N GLY A 48 -42.34 -12.23 -59.58
CA GLY A 48 -41.55 -12.94 -58.58
C GLY A 48 -40.60 -12.01 -57.83
N ILE A 49 -39.91 -11.12 -58.56
CA ILE A 49 -39.00 -10.13 -57.96
C ILE A 49 -39.78 -9.10 -57.13
N THR A 50 -40.92 -8.57 -57.63
CA THR A 50 -41.77 -7.66 -56.84
C THR A 50 -42.42 -8.34 -55.64
N GLY A 51 -42.75 -9.63 -55.73
CA GLY A 51 -43.25 -10.41 -54.60
C GLY A 51 -42.19 -10.62 -53.50
N ILE A 52 -40.95 -10.95 -53.89
CA ILE A 52 -39.82 -11.09 -52.94
C ILE A 52 -39.47 -9.74 -52.32
N LEU A 53 -39.41 -8.67 -53.11
CA LEU A 53 -39.20 -7.31 -52.60
C LEU A 53 -40.33 -6.86 -51.67
N GLY A 54 -41.59 -7.21 -51.98
CA GLY A 54 -42.73 -6.94 -51.10
C GLY A 54 -42.67 -7.70 -49.78
N ILE A 55 -42.23 -8.95 -49.78
CA ILE A 55 -42.02 -9.73 -48.56
C ILE A 55 -40.85 -9.17 -47.74
N LEU A 56 -39.74 -8.81 -48.38
CA LEU A 56 -38.61 -8.15 -47.72
C LEU A 56 -39.00 -6.79 -47.15
N LEU A 57 -39.85 -6.02 -47.84
CA LEU A 57 -40.36 -4.75 -47.35
C LEU A 57 -41.31 -4.94 -46.16
N VAL A 58 -42.20 -5.93 -46.20
CA VAL A 58 -43.08 -6.26 -45.06
C VAL A 58 -42.26 -6.78 -43.89
N PHE A 59 -41.22 -7.60 -44.12
CA PHE A 59 -40.30 -8.06 -43.08
C PHE A 59 -39.48 -6.90 -42.50
N ALA A 60 -39.02 -5.96 -43.34
CA ALA A 60 -38.32 -4.75 -42.90
C ALA A 60 -39.26 -3.82 -42.10
N ILE A 61 -40.52 -3.62 -42.54
CA ILE A 61 -41.51 -2.81 -41.83
C ILE A 61 -41.92 -3.47 -40.52
N THR A 62 -42.15 -4.78 -40.51
CA THR A 62 -42.46 -5.52 -39.27
C THR A 62 -41.26 -5.58 -38.33
N PHE A 63 -40.03 -5.69 -38.84
CA PHE A 63 -38.81 -5.57 -38.06
C PHE A 63 -38.65 -4.17 -37.48
N VAL A 64 -38.86 -3.10 -38.26
CA VAL A 64 -38.82 -1.71 -37.79
C VAL A 64 -39.92 -1.44 -36.75
N ILE A 65 -41.14 -1.94 -36.96
CA ILE A 65 -42.24 -1.80 -35.99
C ILE A 65 -41.95 -2.62 -34.73
N TRP A 66 -41.36 -3.81 -34.85
CA TRP A 66 -40.98 -4.65 -33.72
C TRP A 66 -39.82 -4.06 -32.93
N ASP A 67 -38.79 -3.55 -33.60
CA ASP A 67 -37.61 -2.91 -33.01
C ASP A 67 -37.96 -1.58 -32.30
N ASN A 68 -38.83 -0.78 -32.92
CA ASN A 68 -39.34 0.46 -32.32
C ASN A 68 -40.27 0.21 -31.11
N ASN A 69 -40.98 -0.92 -31.06
CA ASN A 69 -41.93 -1.25 -29.98
C ASN A 69 -41.38 -2.27 -28.96
N ARG A 70 -40.17 -2.79 -29.14
CA ARG A 70 -39.52 -3.71 -28.18
C ARG A 70 -39.09 -2.94 -26.94
N GLU A 71 -39.41 -3.47 -25.77
CA GLU A 71 -38.91 -2.95 -24.50
C GLU A 71 -37.38 -2.92 -24.54
N ALA A 72 -36.78 -1.73 -24.36
CA ALA A 72 -35.34 -1.66 -24.15
C ALA A 72 -35.01 -2.41 -22.87
N SER A 73 -33.90 -3.14 -22.92
CA SER A 73 -33.29 -3.67 -21.72
C SER A 73 -32.13 -2.78 -21.32
N VAL A 74 -31.76 -2.73 -20.03
CA VAL A 74 -30.58 -1.95 -19.61
C VAL A 74 -29.31 -2.41 -20.35
N TRP A 75 -29.32 -3.65 -20.85
CA TRP A 75 -28.27 -4.26 -21.66
C TRP A 75 -27.92 -3.47 -22.93
N GLU A 76 -28.88 -2.70 -23.46
CA GLU A 76 -28.73 -1.91 -24.69
C GLU A 76 -28.47 -0.42 -24.39
N LEU A 77 -28.55 0.00 -23.12
CA LEU A 77 -28.56 1.40 -22.72
C LEU A 77 -27.28 1.87 -22.03
N VAL A 78 -26.57 0.98 -21.32
CA VAL A 78 -25.34 1.37 -20.61
C VAL A 78 -24.20 1.58 -21.61
N PRO A 79 -23.61 2.80 -21.67
CA PRO A 79 -22.49 3.10 -22.56
C PRO A 79 -21.28 2.19 -22.30
N ASN A 80 -20.51 1.90 -23.33
CA ASN A 80 -19.38 0.97 -23.29
C ASN A 80 -18.12 1.52 -22.60
N ASP A 81 -18.07 2.83 -22.40
CA ASP A 81 -17.08 3.53 -21.59
C ASP A 81 -17.39 3.51 -20.08
N ALA A 82 -18.48 2.85 -19.67
CA ALA A 82 -18.72 2.55 -18.27
C ALA A 82 -17.57 1.74 -17.68
N ILE A 83 -16.94 2.29 -16.64
CA ILE A 83 -15.86 1.63 -15.88
C ILE A 83 -16.42 0.43 -15.11
N LEU A 84 -17.51 0.70 -14.39
CA LEU A 84 -18.21 -0.27 -13.55
C LEU A 84 -19.71 0.02 -13.55
N VAL A 85 -20.51 -1.03 -13.38
CA VAL A 85 -21.97 -0.97 -13.33
C VAL A 85 -22.45 -1.71 -12.09
N LEU A 86 -23.10 -1.00 -11.18
CA LEU A 86 -23.70 -1.54 -9.98
C LEU A 86 -25.19 -1.83 -10.23
N GLU A 87 -25.66 -3.04 -9.96
CA GLU A 87 -27.06 -3.44 -9.95
C GLU A 87 -27.51 -3.70 -8.51
N THR A 88 -28.62 -3.10 -8.09
CA THR A 88 -29.25 -3.40 -6.78
C THR A 88 -30.77 -3.43 -6.90
N THR A 89 -31.41 -4.31 -6.14
CA THR A 89 -32.88 -4.39 -5.99
C THR A 89 -33.39 -3.66 -4.74
N GLU A 90 -32.48 -3.30 -3.82
CA GLU A 90 -32.77 -2.69 -2.52
C GLU A 90 -31.90 -1.44 -2.27
N ALA A 91 -31.90 -0.49 -3.21
CA ALA A 91 -31.05 0.71 -3.16
C ALA A 91 -31.14 1.49 -1.83
N GLN A 92 -32.31 1.53 -1.18
CA GLN A 92 -32.46 2.17 0.13
C GLN A 92 -31.70 1.42 1.23
N ARG A 93 -31.87 0.09 1.32
CA ARG A 93 -31.19 -0.73 2.33
C ARG A 93 -29.69 -0.73 2.12
N MET A 94 -29.25 -0.81 0.86
CA MET A 94 -27.84 -0.70 0.50
C MET A 94 -27.26 0.65 0.95
N ARG A 95 -27.99 1.75 0.70
CA ARG A 95 -27.60 3.08 1.16
C ARG A 95 -27.50 3.15 2.67
N GLU A 96 -28.51 2.68 3.41
CA GLU A 96 -28.51 2.67 4.88
C GLU A 96 -27.34 1.84 5.43
N LYS A 97 -27.07 0.67 4.83
CA LYS A 97 -25.90 -0.16 5.16
C LYS A 97 -24.60 0.60 4.90
N ILE A 98 -24.36 1.10 3.68
CA ILE A 98 -23.16 1.89 3.36
C ILE A 98 -23.01 3.08 4.31
N ASP A 99 -24.10 3.79 4.59
CA ASP A 99 -24.13 4.95 5.47
C ASP A 99 -23.84 4.59 6.94
N SER A 100 -24.11 3.35 7.34
CA SER A 100 -23.79 2.79 8.66
C SER A 100 -22.39 2.20 8.76
N LEU A 101 -21.73 1.89 7.62
CA LEU A 101 -20.43 1.26 7.63
C LEU A 101 -19.37 2.23 8.18
N PRO A 102 -18.63 1.85 9.23
CA PRO A 102 -17.60 2.71 9.80
C PRO A 102 -16.50 3.07 8.78
N PHE A 103 -16.16 2.16 7.85
CA PHE A 103 -15.17 2.44 6.80
C PHE A 103 -15.64 3.48 5.78
N TRP A 104 -16.95 3.70 5.62
CA TRP A 104 -17.47 4.70 4.67
C TRP A 104 -17.41 6.12 5.25
N GLN A 105 -17.35 6.27 6.58
CA GLN A 105 -17.28 7.58 7.23
C GLN A 105 -16.03 8.39 6.80
N PRO A 106 -14.81 7.81 6.75
CA PRO A 106 -13.63 8.43 6.12
C PRO A 106 -13.86 8.93 4.68
N PHE A 107 -14.53 8.16 3.85
CA PHE A 107 -14.74 8.55 2.45
C PHE A 107 -15.73 9.72 2.35
N ARG A 108 -16.71 9.85 3.26
CA ARG A 108 -17.62 10.99 3.31
C ARG A 108 -16.93 12.33 3.57
N SER A 109 -15.80 12.34 4.26
CA SER A 109 -15.08 13.58 4.55
C SER A 109 -14.25 14.06 3.36
N LEU A 110 -14.03 13.23 2.33
CA LEU A 110 -13.32 13.65 1.12
C LEU A 110 -14.10 14.79 0.41
N PRO A 111 -13.47 15.94 0.09
CA PRO A 111 -14.13 17.09 -0.53
C PRO A 111 -14.90 16.76 -1.81
N TYR A 112 -14.38 15.83 -2.61
CA TYR A 112 -15.03 15.35 -3.83
C TYR A 112 -16.37 14.65 -3.54
N LEU A 113 -16.39 13.78 -2.52
CA LEU A 113 -17.60 13.09 -2.09
C LEU A 113 -18.52 14.03 -1.31
N GLN A 114 -18.00 15.05 -0.62
CA GLN A 114 -18.81 16.12 -0.03
C GLN A 114 -19.52 16.96 -1.11
N ALA A 115 -18.86 17.28 -2.22
CA ALA A 115 -19.47 17.93 -3.37
C ALA A 115 -20.55 17.05 -4.03
N TYR A 116 -20.36 15.73 -4.04
CA TYR A 116 -21.41 14.80 -4.43
C TYR A 116 -22.57 14.77 -3.40
N HIS A 117 -22.25 14.85 -2.10
CA HIS A 117 -23.23 14.93 -1.02
C HIS A 117 -24.03 16.24 -1.04
N SER A 118 -23.46 17.38 -1.43
CA SER A 118 -24.20 18.64 -1.59
C SER A 118 -25.15 18.59 -2.81
N ARG A 119 -24.77 17.85 -3.87
CA ARG A 119 -25.63 17.52 -5.03
C ARG A 119 -26.81 16.60 -4.71
N LYS A 120 -26.80 15.88 -3.57
CA LYS A 120 -27.90 15.00 -3.13
C LYS A 120 -29.23 15.72 -2.92
N THR A 121 -29.23 17.06 -2.79
CA THR A 121 -30.44 17.86 -2.55
C THR A 121 -31.53 17.70 -3.60
N VAL A 122 -31.20 17.45 -4.88
CA VAL A 122 -32.22 17.28 -5.94
C VAL A 122 -32.99 15.97 -5.75
N LEU A 123 -32.32 14.82 -5.86
CA LEU A 123 -32.95 13.49 -5.79
C LEU A 123 -33.49 13.16 -4.39
N ASP A 124 -32.83 13.57 -3.30
CA ASP A 124 -33.32 13.32 -1.94
C ASP A 124 -34.56 14.16 -1.59
N SER A 125 -34.66 15.40 -2.07
CA SER A 125 -35.87 16.23 -1.91
C SER A 125 -37.09 15.64 -2.61
N ILE A 126 -36.86 14.90 -3.71
CA ILE A 126 -37.90 14.21 -4.47
C ILE A 126 -38.30 12.90 -3.78
N GLY A 127 -37.31 12.12 -3.32
CA GLY A 127 -37.52 10.80 -2.70
C GLY A 127 -38.14 10.84 -1.30
N ARG A 128 -37.72 11.77 -0.43
CA ARG A 128 -38.20 11.82 0.98
C ARG A 128 -39.68 12.23 1.12
N ASP A 129 -40.17 13.07 0.21
CA ASP A 129 -41.54 13.61 0.30
C ASP A 129 -42.57 12.82 -0.51
N SER A 130 -42.18 11.70 -1.14
CA SER A 130 -43.09 10.91 -1.97
C SER A 130 -43.01 9.41 -1.66
N LEU A 131 -43.88 8.98 -0.74
CA LEU A 131 -44.12 7.57 -0.44
C LEU A 131 -44.33 6.74 -1.73
N ASP A 132 -44.94 7.34 -2.76
CA ASP A 132 -45.19 6.74 -4.06
C ASP A 132 -43.91 6.38 -4.83
N ILE A 133 -42.88 7.25 -4.83
CA ILE A 133 -41.63 7.00 -5.54
C ILE A 133 -40.82 5.94 -4.80
N MET A 134 -40.77 6.02 -3.47
CA MET A 134 -40.09 5.03 -2.64
C MET A 134 -40.72 3.63 -2.78
N ASN A 135 -42.06 3.55 -2.76
CA ASN A 135 -42.77 2.29 -3.02
C ASN A 135 -42.61 1.80 -4.47
N TYR A 136 -42.47 2.71 -5.43
CA TYR A 136 -42.26 2.35 -6.83
C TYR A 136 -40.89 1.72 -7.08
N LEU A 137 -39.84 2.27 -6.45
CA LEU A 137 -38.46 1.78 -6.57
C LEU A 137 -38.22 0.49 -5.78
N LYS A 138 -39.05 0.19 -4.77
CA LYS A 138 -38.91 -1.00 -3.93
C LYS A 138 -39.03 -2.29 -4.75
N GLY A 139 -38.01 -3.15 -4.68
CA GLY A 139 -37.96 -4.43 -5.38
C GLY A 139 -37.70 -4.32 -6.88
N ARG A 140 -37.38 -3.14 -7.41
CA ARG A 140 -36.98 -2.94 -8.80
C ARG A 140 -35.46 -2.89 -8.91
N LYS A 141 -34.95 -3.47 -10.00
CA LYS A 141 -33.53 -3.40 -10.34
C LYS A 141 -33.15 -1.98 -10.76
N ILE A 142 -32.24 -1.37 -10.03
CA ILE A 142 -31.64 -0.07 -10.35
C ILE A 142 -30.20 -0.32 -10.75
N TYR A 143 -29.77 0.35 -11.83
CA TYR A 143 -28.40 0.28 -12.30
C TYR A 143 -27.73 1.64 -12.18
N VAL A 144 -26.47 1.64 -11.73
CA VAL A 144 -25.64 2.83 -11.60
C VAL A 144 -24.32 2.55 -12.30
N SER A 145 -23.97 3.31 -13.33
CA SER A 145 -22.67 3.18 -13.99
C SER A 145 -21.76 4.36 -13.70
N LEU A 146 -20.45 4.09 -13.56
CA LEU A 146 -19.42 5.09 -13.33
C LEU A 146 -18.67 5.38 -14.63
N HIS A 147 -18.48 6.66 -14.95
CA HIS A 147 -17.84 7.13 -16.17
C HIS A 147 -16.77 8.16 -15.85
N GLN A 148 -15.63 8.07 -16.51
CA GLN A 148 -14.59 9.09 -16.42
C GLN A 148 -15.07 10.38 -17.11
N THR A 149 -15.11 11.50 -16.37
CA THR A 149 -15.55 12.81 -16.89
C THR A 149 -14.37 13.73 -17.21
N SER A 150 -13.25 13.53 -16.53
CA SER A 150 -11.96 14.15 -16.85
C SER A 150 -10.84 13.20 -16.41
N ARG A 151 -9.59 13.62 -16.59
CA ARG A 151 -8.44 12.87 -16.11
C ARG A 151 -8.52 12.51 -14.62
N THR A 152 -9.01 13.42 -13.78
CA THR A 152 -9.01 13.30 -12.31
C THR A 152 -10.43 13.24 -11.71
N SER A 153 -11.46 13.13 -12.54
CA SER A 153 -12.86 13.08 -12.08
C SER A 153 -13.68 12.03 -12.81
N ALA A 154 -14.66 11.46 -12.10
CA ALA A 154 -15.60 10.51 -12.65
C ALA A 154 -17.00 10.75 -12.07
N ASP A 155 -18.03 10.71 -12.89
CA ASP A 155 -19.42 10.89 -12.44
C ASP A 155 -20.24 9.65 -12.78
N ILE A 156 -21.44 9.58 -12.22
CA ILE A 156 -22.30 8.42 -12.35
C ILE A 156 -23.53 8.70 -13.20
N MET A 157 -24.04 7.64 -13.80
CA MET A 157 -25.31 7.62 -14.52
C MET A 157 -26.26 6.62 -13.87
N PHE A 158 -27.50 7.03 -13.67
CA PHE A 158 -28.58 6.18 -13.15
C PHE A 158 -29.42 5.63 -14.29
N PHE A 159 -29.76 4.35 -14.24
CA PHE A 159 -30.70 3.70 -15.14
C PHE A 159 -31.78 3.01 -14.31
N VAL A 160 -32.99 3.55 -14.37
CA VAL A 160 -34.13 3.07 -13.58
C VAL A 160 -35.23 2.57 -14.52
N PRO A 161 -35.59 1.28 -14.47
CA PRO A 161 -36.71 0.74 -15.23
C PRO A 161 -38.03 1.44 -14.85
N MET A 162 -38.71 1.96 -15.86
CA MET A 162 -39.95 2.71 -15.77
C MET A 162 -41.05 2.10 -16.64
N SER A 163 -42.23 1.81 -16.07
CA SER A 163 -43.39 1.43 -16.88
C SER A 163 -44.05 2.67 -17.47
N LEU A 164 -44.10 2.78 -18.80
CA LEU A 164 -44.73 3.90 -19.54
C LEU A 164 -46.21 4.16 -19.17
N GLN A 165 -46.91 3.15 -18.63
CA GLN A 165 -48.31 3.27 -18.18
C GLN A 165 -48.47 3.87 -16.77
N SER A 166 -47.38 4.20 -16.07
CA SER A 166 -47.47 4.69 -14.69
C SER A 166 -47.93 6.15 -14.64
N ARG A 167 -49.00 6.43 -13.87
CA ARG A 167 -49.34 7.78 -13.37
C ARG A 167 -48.16 8.49 -12.68
N ILE A 168 -47.11 7.72 -12.36
CA ILE A 168 -45.90 8.13 -11.67
C ILE A 168 -45.02 8.99 -12.57
N ILE A 169 -44.89 8.76 -13.89
CA ILE A 169 -44.12 9.67 -14.77
C ILE A 169 -44.67 11.08 -14.67
N ASN A 170 -45.96 11.26 -14.97
CA ASN A 170 -46.62 12.56 -14.88
C ASN A 170 -46.59 13.12 -13.45
N SER A 171 -46.72 12.29 -12.41
CA SER A 171 -46.56 12.74 -11.02
C SER A 171 -45.12 13.17 -10.69
N LEU A 172 -44.10 12.53 -11.25
CA LEU A 172 -42.68 12.83 -11.01
C LEU A 172 -42.34 14.13 -11.73
N THR A 173 -42.68 14.25 -13.02
CA THR A 173 -42.46 15.46 -13.81
C THR A 173 -43.27 16.65 -13.28
N ASN A 174 -44.52 16.44 -12.83
CA ASN A 174 -45.33 17.52 -12.27
C ASN A 174 -44.86 17.92 -10.86
N LYS A 175 -44.52 16.97 -9.97
CA LYS A 175 -43.91 17.29 -8.65
C LYS A 175 -42.55 17.98 -8.79
N LEU A 176 -41.77 17.62 -9.82
CA LEU A 176 -40.51 18.27 -10.19
C LEU A 176 -40.71 19.72 -10.65
N LYS A 177 -41.78 19.98 -11.40
CA LYS A 177 -42.18 21.32 -11.87
C LYS A 177 -42.78 22.20 -10.77
N GLU A 178 -43.42 21.62 -9.75
CA GLU A 178 -44.14 22.34 -8.69
C GLU A 178 -43.28 22.72 -7.46
N LYS A 179 -42.13 22.09 -7.24
CA LYS A 179 -41.28 22.35 -6.06
C LYS A 179 -40.29 23.50 -6.26
N VAL A 180 -40.50 24.59 -5.52
CA VAL A 180 -39.47 25.59 -5.25
C VAL A 180 -38.33 24.90 -4.47
N PRO A 181 -37.07 24.93 -4.96
CA PRO A 181 -36.48 25.98 -5.79
C PRO A 181 -35.82 25.47 -7.09
N PHE A 182 -36.43 24.51 -7.79
CA PHE A 182 -35.85 23.97 -9.04
C PHE A 182 -36.38 24.72 -10.27
N THR A 183 -35.51 25.08 -11.21
CA THR A 183 -35.90 25.50 -12.56
C THR A 183 -35.80 24.31 -13.51
N HIS A 184 -36.87 24.07 -14.27
CA HIS A 184 -36.94 22.99 -15.24
C HIS A 184 -36.83 23.53 -16.66
N SER A 185 -35.95 22.93 -17.45
CA SER A 185 -35.82 23.20 -18.89
C SER A 185 -35.86 21.89 -19.68
N GLU A 186 -36.35 21.98 -20.91
CA GLU A 186 -36.42 20.86 -21.85
C GLU A 186 -35.76 21.28 -23.16
N ARG A 187 -34.98 20.39 -23.76
CA ARG A 187 -34.41 20.59 -25.10
C ARG A 187 -34.47 19.30 -25.91
N LEU A 188 -34.56 19.45 -27.23
CA LEU A 188 -34.47 18.31 -28.15
C LEU A 188 -32.99 18.03 -28.48
N TYR A 189 -32.56 16.78 -28.36
CA TYR A 189 -31.21 16.33 -28.73
C TYR A 189 -31.31 14.96 -29.42
N ASN A 190 -30.89 14.86 -30.68
CA ASN A 190 -31.06 13.66 -31.53
C ASN A 190 -32.48 13.05 -31.47
N ASP A 191 -33.51 13.88 -31.69
CA ASP A 191 -34.94 13.52 -31.66
C ASP A 191 -35.46 12.97 -30.32
N ILE A 192 -34.67 13.11 -29.24
CA ILE A 192 -35.02 12.69 -27.89
C ILE A 192 -35.08 13.93 -26.99
N THR A 193 -36.14 14.03 -26.17
CA THR A 193 -36.31 15.15 -25.23
C THR A 193 -35.41 14.95 -24.00
N VAL A 194 -34.43 15.82 -23.85
CA VAL A 194 -33.55 15.90 -22.67
C VAL A 194 -34.13 16.93 -21.70
N HIS A 195 -34.27 16.54 -20.44
CA HIS A 195 -34.77 17.39 -19.37
C HIS A 195 -33.63 17.78 -18.44
N GLU A 196 -33.65 19.02 -17.98
CA GLU A 196 -32.66 19.57 -17.04
C GLU A 196 -33.37 20.18 -15.83
N LEU A 197 -32.90 19.82 -14.64
CA LEU A 197 -33.34 20.35 -13.36
C LEU A 197 -32.19 21.14 -12.75
N LYS A 198 -32.34 22.45 -12.65
CA LYS A 198 -31.34 23.34 -12.08
C LYS A 198 -31.78 23.82 -10.69
N TYR A 199 -30.90 23.65 -9.71
CA TYR A 199 -31.07 24.10 -8.33
C TYR A 199 -30.05 25.18 -8.02
N GLU A 200 -30.51 26.40 -7.73
CA GLU A 200 -29.64 27.53 -7.37
C GLU A 200 -29.60 27.75 -5.86
N TYR A 201 -28.40 27.89 -5.30
CA TYR A 201 -28.20 28.15 -3.87
C TYR A 201 -27.16 29.24 -3.62
N GLU A 202 -27.26 29.86 -2.45
CA GLU A 202 -26.25 30.79 -1.95
C GLU A 202 -25.16 30.00 -1.22
N THR A 203 -23.89 30.32 -1.47
CA THR A 203 -22.74 29.82 -0.71
C THR A 203 -22.88 30.22 0.77
N LYS A 204 -22.46 29.35 1.71
CA LYS A 204 -22.68 29.53 3.15
C LYS A 204 -21.36 29.50 3.94
N ASP A 205 -21.39 30.20 5.08
CA ASP A 205 -20.36 30.41 6.11
C ASP A 205 -19.65 29.15 6.62
N GLU A 206 -18.59 29.36 7.40
CA GLU A 206 -17.61 28.45 8.03
C GLU A 206 -18.12 27.09 8.58
N ASN A 207 -19.43 26.88 8.72
CA ASN A 207 -20.08 25.66 9.19
C ASN A 207 -20.78 24.83 8.09
N GLY A 208 -20.68 25.20 6.81
CA GLY A 208 -20.96 24.32 5.67
C GLY A 208 -22.43 23.93 5.43
N GLU A 209 -23.40 24.53 6.09
CA GLU A 209 -24.80 24.29 5.70
C GLU A 209 -25.07 24.90 4.30
N ILE A 210 -26.19 24.63 3.62
CA ILE A 210 -26.60 25.32 2.37
C ILE A 210 -27.96 26.01 2.60
N LYS A 211 -28.19 27.25 2.12
CA LYS A 211 -29.49 27.95 2.24
C LYS A 211 -30.09 28.12 0.84
N ALA A 212 -31.24 27.48 0.63
CA ALA A 212 -31.98 27.53 -0.63
C ALA A 212 -32.57 28.93 -0.89
N ARG A 213 -32.48 29.42 -2.13
CA ARG A 213 -33.09 30.69 -2.54
C ARG A 213 -34.61 30.51 -2.66
N LYS A 214 -35.39 31.38 -2.00
CA LYS A 214 -36.86 31.43 -2.12
C LYS A 214 -37.39 32.53 -3.04
N ASN A 215 -36.60 33.55 -3.38
CA ASN A 215 -36.95 34.56 -4.40
C ASN A 215 -35.76 35.50 -4.70
N SER A 216 -35.74 36.07 -5.91
CA SER A 216 -34.64 36.88 -6.44
C SER A 216 -34.65 38.33 -5.98
N ASN A 217 -33.55 38.83 -5.38
CA ASN A 217 -32.99 40.20 -5.59
C ASN A 217 -31.74 40.53 -4.73
N ARG A 218 -30.67 39.70 -4.72
CA ARG A 218 -29.34 40.12 -4.17
C ARG A 218 -28.17 39.58 -4.99
N GLN A 219 -27.14 40.42 -5.15
CA GLN A 219 -25.89 40.21 -5.90
C GLN A 219 -24.85 39.41 -5.08
N ASN A 220 -25.16 38.18 -4.67
CA ASN A 220 -24.13 37.26 -4.14
C ASN A 220 -23.71 36.26 -5.23
N GLN A 221 -22.46 35.79 -5.19
CA GLN A 221 -21.99 34.69 -6.06
C GLN A 221 -22.90 33.48 -5.89
N THR A 222 -23.55 33.08 -6.97
CA THR A 222 -24.58 32.02 -6.97
C THR A 222 -23.98 30.76 -7.60
N GLU A 223 -24.07 29.63 -6.91
CA GLU A 223 -23.74 28.33 -7.49
C GLU A 223 -25.02 27.59 -7.88
N SER A 224 -24.92 26.71 -8.88
CA SER A 224 -26.06 25.91 -9.34
C SER A 224 -25.70 24.44 -9.56
N ILE A 225 -26.54 23.54 -9.06
CA ILE A 225 -26.48 22.11 -9.34
C ILE A 225 -27.47 21.81 -10.48
N ILE A 226 -27.00 21.12 -11.52
CA ILE A 226 -27.83 20.68 -12.64
C ILE A 226 -27.94 19.16 -12.60
N PHE A 227 -29.15 18.64 -12.74
CA PHE A 227 -29.40 17.22 -12.96
C PHE A 227 -30.12 17.05 -14.30
N THR A 228 -29.49 16.31 -15.20
CA THR A 228 -30.00 16.06 -16.55
C THR A 228 -30.56 14.65 -16.62
N TYR A 229 -31.70 14.48 -17.27
CA TYR A 229 -32.29 13.16 -17.48
C TYR A 229 -33.05 13.05 -18.80
N VAL A 230 -33.26 11.82 -19.22
CA VAL A 230 -34.06 11.44 -20.38
C VAL A 230 -34.93 10.26 -20.03
N ILE A 231 -36.13 10.22 -20.59
CA ILE A 231 -37.00 9.03 -20.56
C ILE A 231 -36.93 8.43 -21.96
N TYR A 232 -36.21 7.31 -22.08
CA TYR A 232 -36.05 6.61 -23.35
C TYR A 232 -36.64 5.21 -23.24
N LYS A 233 -37.62 4.90 -24.11
CA LYS A 233 -38.45 3.69 -24.03
C LYS A 233 -39.05 3.51 -22.62
N ASN A 234 -38.59 2.51 -21.87
CA ASN A 234 -39.04 2.18 -20.52
C ASN A 234 -37.96 2.47 -19.45
N PHE A 235 -37.04 3.41 -19.69
CA PHE A 235 -35.97 3.72 -18.75
C PHE A 235 -35.87 5.22 -18.48
N PHE A 236 -35.69 5.55 -17.21
CA PHE A 236 -35.17 6.84 -16.80
C PHE A 236 -33.66 6.75 -16.73
N ILE A 237 -32.99 7.59 -17.52
CA ILE A 237 -31.54 7.69 -17.58
C ILE A 237 -31.16 9.09 -17.15
N GLY A 238 -30.32 9.25 -16.13
CA GLY A 238 -29.97 10.59 -15.64
C GLY A 238 -28.60 10.68 -14.97
N SER A 239 -28.06 11.89 -14.92
CA SER A 239 -26.76 12.21 -14.30
C SER A 239 -26.72 13.68 -13.86
N TYR A 240 -25.84 14.00 -12.92
CA TYR A 240 -25.49 15.38 -12.58
C TYR A 240 -24.52 16.01 -13.59
N THR A 241 -24.03 15.21 -14.56
CA THR A 241 -23.18 15.66 -15.65
C THR A 241 -23.96 15.62 -16.97
N PRO A 242 -24.39 16.77 -17.53
CA PRO A 242 -25.26 16.81 -18.72
C PRO A 242 -24.71 16.05 -19.92
N PHE A 243 -23.42 16.20 -20.19
CA PHE A 243 -22.80 15.59 -21.36
C PHE A 243 -22.79 14.05 -21.30
N LEU A 244 -22.82 13.42 -20.11
CA LEU A 244 -22.92 11.96 -20.00
C LEU A 244 -24.30 11.47 -20.50
N VAL A 245 -25.35 12.22 -20.20
CA VAL A 245 -26.70 11.92 -20.70
C VAL A 245 -26.78 12.16 -22.20
N GLU A 246 -26.22 13.27 -22.69
CA GLU A 246 -26.15 13.57 -24.12
C GLU A 246 -25.35 12.52 -24.89
N ASP A 247 -24.22 12.07 -24.35
CA ASP A 247 -23.37 11.04 -24.95
C ASP A 247 -24.09 9.68 -25.02
N ALA A 248 -24.78 9.29 -23.94
CA ALA A 248 -25.63 8.10 -23.94
C ALA A 248 -26.76 8.21 -24.97
N VAL A 249 -27.44 9.36 -25.05
CA VAL A 249 -28.48 9.61 -26.06
C VAL A 249 -27.90 9.56 -27.47
N ARG A 250 -26.71 10.12 -27.71
CA ARG A 250 -26.02 10.06 -29.01
C ARG A 250 -25.71 8.62 -29.40
N LYS A 251 -25.12 7.83 -28.50
CA LYS A 251 -24.79 6.42 -28.71
C LYS A 251 -26.03 5.59 -29.01
N ILE A 252 -27.12 5.81 -28.26
CA ILE A 252 -28.41 5.14 -28.46
C ILE A 252 -29.02 5.52 -29.82
N ALA A 253 -29.08 6.81 -30.16
CA ALA A 253 -29.74 7.31 -31.37
C ALA A 253 -28.99 6.91 -32.65
N ASN A 254 -27.65 6.95 -32.63
CA ASN A 254 -26.82 6.66 -33.80
C ASN A 254 -26.39 5.19 -33.91
N SER A 255 -26.78 4.33 -32.96
CA SER A 255 -26.25 2.96 -32.83
C SER A 255 -24.70 2.92 -32.84
N GLU A 256 -24.08 3.92 -32.20
CA GLU A 256 -22.62 4.05 -32.11
C GLU A 256 -22.07 3.16 -30.98
N GLY A 257 -21.21 2.21 -31.35
CA GLY A 257 -20.55 1.31 -30.40
C GLY A 257 -21.41 0.12 -29.94
N THR A 258 -20.77 -0.83 -29.27
CA THR A 258 -21.44 -2.00 -28.67
C THR A 258 -21.69 -1.70 -27.19
N PRO A 259 -22.93 -1.66 -26.69
CA PRO A 259 -23.22 -1.39 -25.28
C PRO A 259 -22.48 -2.34 -24.32
N PHE A 260 -22.19 -1.87 -23.10
CA PHE A 260 -21.36 -2.56 -22.10
C PHE A 260 -21.71 -4.05 -21.92
N PHE A 261 -22.99 -4.35 -21.71
CA PHE A 261 -23.45 -5.73 -21.47
C PHE A 261 -23.58 -6.56 -22.74
N LYS A 262 -23.67 -5.92 -23.91
CA LYS A 262 -23.63 -6.62 -25.20
C LYS A 262 -22.21 -7.05 -25.55
N GLU A 263 -21.21 -6.29 -25.12
CA GLU A 263 -19.79 -6.68 -25.18
C GLU A 263 -19.47 -7.78 -24.15
N ASN A 264 -20.17 -7.79 -23.02
CA ASN A 264 -19.93 -8.70 -21.89
C ASN A 264 -21.09 -9.66 -21.60
N GLN A 265 -21.67 -10.29 -22.63
CA GLN A 265 -22.86 -11.15 -22.48
C GLN A 265 -22.66 -12.34 -21.54
N ASP A 266 -21.41 -12.82 -21.38
CA ASP A 266 -21.11 -13.97 -20.52
C ASP A 266 -21.31 -13.68 -19.04
N LEU A 267 -21.23 -12.40 -18.62
CA LEU A 267 -21.51 -11.99 -17.24
C LEU A 267 -22.96 -12.30 -16.84
N LEU A 268 -23.87 -12.39 -17.82
CA LEU A 268 -25.30 -12.65 -17.58
C LEU A 268 -25.60 -14.12 -17.34
N LYS A 269 -24.68 -15.01 -17.71
CA LYS A 269 -24.80 -16.46 -17.53
C LYS A 269 -24.31 -16.90 -16.14
N LEU A 270 -23.68 -16.00 -15.38
CA LEU A 270 -23.16 -16.28 -14.05
C LEU A 270 -24.29 -16.33 -13.03
N THR A 271 -24.17 -17.25 -12.08
CA THR A 271 -25.16 -17.41 -11.00
C THR A 271 -24.93 -16.32 -9.96
N LYS A 272 -26.00 -15.61 -9.61
CA LYS A 272 -26.00 -14.57 -8.57
C LYS A 272 -26.33 -15.19 -7.22
N ILE A 273 -25.75 -14.67 -6.15
CA ILE A 273 -26.13 -15.04 -4.78
C ILE A 273 -27.47 -14.37 -4.44
N GLU A 274 -28.47 -15.09 -3.91
CA GLU A 274 -29.82 -14.54 -3.66
C GLU A 274 -29.90 -13.54 -2.47
N ASP A 275 -28.90 -13.49 -1.59
CA ASP A 275 -28.85 -12.65 -0.37
C ASP A 275 -27.68 -11.65 -0.37
N ASP A 276 -27.25 -11.21 -1.56
CA ASP A 276 -26.23 -10.16 -1.72
C ASP A 276 -26.83 -8.75 -1.59
N ASP A 277 -25.99 -7.74 -1.30
CA ASP A 277 -26.43 -6.35 -1.18
C ASP A 277 -26.56 -5.64 -2.55
N ALA A 278 -25.69 -6.04 -3.49
CA ALA A 278 -25.67 -5.55 -4.86
C ALA A 278 -24.75 -6.42 -5.73
N ASN A 279 -24.92 -6.35 -7.05
CA ASN A 279 -24.04 -6.96 -8.03
C ASN A 279 -23.20 -5.86 -8.71
N LEU A 280 -21.90 -6.04 -8.81
CA LEU A 280 -20.96 -5.15 -9.47
C LEU A 280 -20.42 -5.81 -10.73
N TYR A 281 -20.59 -5.16 -11.87
CA TYR A 281 -20.05 -5.55 -13.15
C TYR A 281 -18.90 -4.64 -13.54
N VAL A 282 -17.82 -5.22 -14.05
CA VAL A 282 -16.58 -4.49 -14.37
C VAL A 282 -16.11 -4.90 -15.75
N SER A 283 -15.76 -3.91 -16.59
CA SER A 283 -14.99 -4.16 -17.81
C SER A 283 -13.51 -3.97 -17.53
N ALA A 284 -12.72 -5.02 -17.70
CA ALA A 284 -11.30 -4.97 -17.34
C ALA A 284 -10.52 -3.95 -18.20
N SER A 285 -10.90 -3.80 -19.48
CA SER A 285 -10.34 -2.78 -20.39
C SER A 285 -10.56 -1.33 -19.91
N GLN A 286 -11.53 -1.09 -19.03
CA GLN A 286 -11.83 0.24 -18.50
C GLN A 286 -11.18 0.49 -17.12
N ILE A 287 -10.58 -0.52 -16.48
CA ILE A 287 -9.90 -0.39 -15.18
C ILE A 287 -8.74 0.60 -15.20
N PRO A 288 -7.89 0.70 -16.24
CA PRO A 288 -6.86 1.73 -16.31
C PRO A 288 -7.41 3.14 -16.15
N LYS A 289 -8.63 3.42 -16.66
CA LYS A 289 -9.29 4.72 -16.49
C LYS A 289 -9.59 5.00 -15.02
N LEU A 290 -10.03 4.00 -14.25
CA LEU A 290 -10.29 4.13 -12.82
C LEU A 290 -9.03 4.51 -12.05
N PHE A 291 -7.93 3.79 -12.27
CA PHE A 291 -6.67 4.07 -11.57
C PHE A 291 -6.06 5.42 -12.01
N SER A 292 -6.22 5.79 -13.29
CA SER A 292 -5.74 7.08 -13.80
C SER A 292 -6.38 8.30 -13.11
N LEU A 293 -7.53 8.12 -12.46
CA LEU A 293 -8.16 9.17 -11.65
C LEU A 293 -7.26 9.61 -10.49
N PHE A 294 -6.47 8.68 -9.95
CA PHE A 294 -5.69 8.88 -8.72
C PHE A 294 -4.18 8.91 -8.96
N THR A 295 -3.67 8.47 -10.10
CA THR A 295 -2.22 8.34 -10.37
C THR A 295 -1.65 9.42 -11.31
N GLY A 296 -0.36 9.73 -11.17
CA GLY A 296 0.38 10.65 -12.05
C GLY A 296 0.62 10.14 -13.49
N GLU A 297 1.12 11.01 -14.38
CA GLU A 297 1.46 10.67 -15.78
C GLU A 297 2.56 9.60 -15.88
N GLU A 298 3.51 9.60 -14.94
CA GLU A 298 4.60 8.64 -14.89
C GLU A 298 4.13 7.18 -14.83
N ASN A 299 2.90 6.93 -14.36
CA ASN A 299 2.35 5.59 -14.20
C ASN A 299 1.54 5.09 -15.41
N THR A 300 1.41 5.89 -16.48
CA THR A 300 0.58 5.55 -17.65
C THR A 300 1.02 4.25 -18.33
N ALA A 301 2.33 4.00 -18.43
CA ALA A 301 2.85 2.76 -19.03
C ALA A 301 2.49 1.52 -18.20
N LEU A 302 2.55 1.64 -16.87
CA LEU A 302 2.14 0.58 -15.96
C LEU A 302 0.63 0.33 -16.05
N LEU A 303 -0.18 1.39 -16.11
CA LEU A 303 -1.64 1.26 -16.26
C LEU A 303 -2.05 0.60 -17.58
N ALA A 304 -1.31 0.85 -18.67
CA ALA A 304 -1.57 0.20 -19.96
C ALA A 304 -1.46 -1.33 -19.89
N THR A 305 -0.62 -1.87 -19.00
CA THR A 305 -0.52 -3.33 -18.81
C THR A 305 -1.80 -3.95 -18.22
N PHE A 306 -2.62 -3.16 -17.53
CA PHE A 306 -3.90 -3.62 -16.95
C PHE A 306 -5.05 -3.65 -17.97
N GLU A 307 -4.90 -3.00 -19.14
CA GLU A 307 -5.95 -3.00 -20.18
C GLU A 307 -6.26 -4.42 -20.67
N LYS A 308 -5.25 -5.29 -20.70
CA LYS A 308 -5.35 -6.69 -21.13
C LYS A 308 -5.20 -7.69 -19.99
N TRP A 309 -5.49 -7.28 -18.76
CA TRP A 309 -5.31 -8.17 -17.61
C TRP A 309 -6.38 -9.27 -17.52
N ALA A 310 -7.64 -8.94 -17.84
CA ALA A 310 -8.78 -9.88 -17.90
C ALA A 310 -9.79 -9.40 -18.97
N LYS A 311 -10.90 -10.11 -19.20
CA LYS A 311 -12.02 -9.65 -20.05
C LYS A 311 -12.98 -8.77 -19.25
N SER A 312 -13.59 -9.36 -18.22
CA SER A 312 -14.56 -8.68 -17.37
C SER A 312 -14.77 -9.42 -16.05
N ALA A 313 -15.46 -8.78 -15.11
CA ALA A 313 -15.80 -9.37 -13.82
C ALA A 313 -17.26 -9.12 -13.44
N MET A 314 -17.84 -10.07 -12.71
CA MET A 314 -19.10 -9.90 -11.98
C MET A 314 -18.86 -10.29 -10.53
N LEU A 315 -19.19 -9.39 -9.61
CA LEU A 315 -18.89 -9.50 -8.18
C LEU A 315 -20.13 -9.16 -7.36
N ASP A 316 -20.56 -10.07 -6.50
CA ASP A 316 -21.57 -9.86 -5.48
C ASP A 316 -20.97 -9.09 -4.29
N VAL A 317 -21.61 -7.98 -3.92
CA VAL A 317 -21.23 -7.10 -2.82
C VAL A 317 -21.88 -7.61 -1.53
N SER A 318 -21.06 -7.86 -0.51
CA SER A 318 -21.51 -8.23 0.84
C SER A 318 -20.92 -7.27 1.86
N LEU A 319 -21.79 -6.51 2.54
CA LEU A 319 -21.40 -5.54 3.56
C LEU A 319 -21.60 -6.13 4.97
N LYS A 320 -20.49 -6.29 5.71
CA LYS A 320 -20.47 -6.70 7.13
C LYS A 320 -19.82 -5.61 7.98
N GLU A 321 -20.01 -5.66 9.30
CA GLU A 321 -19.63 -4.59 10.26
C GLU A 321 -18.18 -4.07 10.12
N HIS A 322 -17.21 -4.95 9.85
CA HIS A 322 -15.78 -4.61 9.67
C HIS A 322 -15.17 -5.17 8.38
N LEU A 323 -16.01 -5.62 7.45
CA LEU A 323 -15.56 -6.36 6.28
C LEU A 323 -16.47 -6.07 5.09
N LEU A 324 -15.89 -5.51 4.02
CA LEU A 324 -16.52 -5.45 2.70
C LEU A 324 -15.92 -6.58 1.85
N LEU A 325 -16.79 -7.45 1.32
CA LEU A 325 -16.44 -8.55 0.44
C LEU A 325 -17.08 -8.34 -0.93
N LEU A 326 -16.30 -8.50 -2.00
CA LEU A 326 -16.77 -8.57 -3.38
C LEU A 326 -16.42 -9.96 -3.92
N ASN A 327 -17.38 -10.86 -3.97
CA ASN A 327 -17.17 -12.26 -4.39
C ASN A 327 -17.80 -12.51 -5.74
N GLY A 328 -17.12 -13.20 -6.65
CA GLY A 328 -17.73 -13.57 -7.91
C GLY A 328 -16.72 -14.17 -8.88
N TYR A 329 -16.80 -13.80 -10.16
CA TYR A 329 -15.95 -14.39 -11.19
C TYR A 329 -15.31 -13.32 -12.07
N LEU A 330 -13.99 -13.46 -12.28
CA LEU A 330 -13.30 -12.86 -13.42
C LEU A 330 -13.34 -13.84 -14.61
N LEU A 331 -13.51 -13.29 -15.80
CA LEU A 331 -13.55 -14.04 -17.06
C LEU A 331 -12.32 -13.71 -17.91
N THR A 332 -11.78 -14.72 -18.57
CA THR A 332 -10.77 -14.57 -19.62
C THR A 332 -11.43 -14.50 -21.01
N GLN A 333 -10.65 -14.15 -22.02
CA GLN A 333 -11.08 -14.01 -23.40
C GLN A 333 -11.47 -15.36 -24.03
N GLU A 334 -12.25 -15.31 -25.12
CA GLU A 334 -12.64 -16.53 -25.83
C GLU A 334 -11.46 -17.13 -26.62
N GLU A 335 -11.59 -18.40 -27.01
CA GLU A 335 -10.55 -19.04 -27.83
C GLU A 335 -10.53 -18.41 -29.23
N GLY A 336 -9.33 -18.08 -29.73
CA GLY A 336 -9.15 -17.47 -31.06
C GLY A 336 -9.27 -15.94 -31.09
N THR A 337 -9.45 -15.28 -29.94
CA THR A 337 -9.30 -13.82 -29.79
C THR A 337 -7.94 -13.47 -29.17
N GLU A 338 -7.62 -12.17 -29.05
CA GLU A 338 -6.42 -11.72 -28.31
C GLU A 338 -6.43 -12.27 -26.88
N ARG A 339 -5.26 -12.70 -26.38
CA ARG A 339 -5.11 -13.25 -25.03
C ARG A 339 -4.99 -12.14 -24.00
N ASP A 340 -5.67 -12.31 -22.88
CA ASP A 340 -5.43 -11.54 -21.66
C ASP A 340 -4.35 -12.18 -20.78
N TYR A 341 -3.76 -11.43 -19.85
CA TYR A 341 -2.70 -11.93 -18.97
C TYR A 341 -3.19 -13.04 -18.02
N LEU A 342 -4.45 -12.96 -17.54
CA LEU A 342 -5.03 -13.96 -16.64
C LEU A 342 -5.16 -15.34 -17.33
N SER A 343 -5.24 -15.38 -18.67
CA SER A 343 -5.25 -16.62 -19.46
C SER A 343 -4.05 -17.55 -19.18
N ILE A 344 -2.88 -16.99 -18.80
CA ILE A 344 -1.67 -17.74 -18.43
C ILE A 344 -1.93 -18.68 -17.23
N LEU A 345 -2.93 -18.36 -16.40
CA LEU A 345 -3.26 -19.08 -15.18
C LEU A 345 -4.42 -20.09 -15.35
N GLU A 346 -5.04 -20.21 -16.53
CA GLU A 346 -6.22 -21.08 -16.74
C GLU A 346 -5.96 -22.56 -16.43
N GLY A 347 -4.71 -23.00 -16.64
CA GLY A 347 -4.26 -24.36 -16.34
C GLY A 347 -3.93 -24.61 -14.86
N GLN A 348 -3.97 -23.59 -14.01
CA GLN A 348 -3.48 -23.64 -12.64
C GLN A 348 -4.64 -23.76 -11.63
N LYS A 349 -4.56 -24.77 -10.77
CA LYS A 349 -5.48 -24.96 -9.64
C LYS A 349 -4.96 -24.24 -8.40
N ALA A 350 -5.90 -23.78 -7.58
CA ALA A 350 -5.57 -23.13 -6.32
C ALA A 350 -4.85 -24.06 -5.34
N ILE A 351 -3.85 -23.52 -4.65
CA ILE A 351 -3.08 -24.21 -3.60
C ILE A 351 -3.00 -23.32 -2.36
N ASP A 352 -2.73 -23.92 -1.20
CA ASP A 352 -2.59 -23.21 0.07
C ASP A 352 -1.29 -22.42 0.20
N PHE A 353 -1.40 -21.25 0.84
CA PHE A 353 -0.32 -20.31 1.13
C PHE A 353 0.26 -20.44 2.56
N ILE A 354 0.10 -21.59 3.22
CA ILE A 354 0.43 -21.74 4.65
C ILE A 354 1.96 -21.73 4.89
N ASP A 355 2.72 -22.39 4.01
CA ASP A 355 4.18 -22.52 4.15
C ASP A 355 4.86 -21.15 4.06
N LEU A 356 4.54 -20.37 3.02
CA LEU A 356 5.20 -19.08 2.78
C LEU A 356 4.89 -18.06 3.88
N GLN A 357 3.73 -18.13 4.55
CA GLN A 357 3.43 -17.27 5.70
C GLN A 357 4.49 -17.35 6.81
N GLN A 358 5.18 -18.48 6.97
CA GLN A 358 6.24 -18.62 7.97
C GLN A 358 7.54 -17.88 7.62
N PHE A 359 7.64 -17.28 6.43
CA PHE A 359 8.84 -16.59 5.95
C PHE A 359 8.62 -15.14 5.52
N ILE A 360 7.37 -14.68 5.40
CA ILE A 360 7.07 -13.29 5.02
C ILE A 360 7.38 -12.37 6.20
N PRO A 361 8.30 -11.39 6.07
CA PRO A 361 8.67 -10.51 7.16
C PRO A 361 7.53 -9.57 7.56
N GLN A 362 7.54 -9.12 8.82
CA GLN A 362 6.49 -8.28 9.41
C GLN A 362 6.32 -6.97 8.63
N GLU A 363 7.40 -6.43 8.08
CA GLU A 363 7.40 -5.16 7.36
C GLU A 363 6.82 -5.25 5.93
N THR A 364 6.33 -6.40 5.50
CA THR A 364 5.71 -6.56 4.17
C THR A 364 4.47 -5.67 4.03
N ALA A 365 4.54 -4.70 3.13
CA ALA A 365 3.47 -3.76 2.80
C ALA A 365 2.53 -4.28 1.71
N LEU A 366 3.06 -5.02 0.73
CA LEU A 366 2.30 -5.67 -0.33
C LEU A 366 2.88 -7.05 -0.61
N LEU A 367 2.02 -8.05 -0.76
CA LEU A 367 2.38 -9.37 -1.24
C LEU A 367 1.63 -9.65 -2.56
N TYR A 368 2.37 -9.99 -3.61
CA TYR A 368 1.85 -10.59 -4.83
C TYR A 368 2.32 -12.05 -4.89
N ARG A 369 1.39 -13.01 -5.00
CA ARG A 369 1.70 -14.44 -4.97
C ARG A 369 0.94 -15.20 -6.04
N ILE A 370 1.62 -16.16 -6.65
CA ILE A 370 1.07 -17.09 -7.62
C ILE A 370 1.31 -18.53 -7.12
N GLY A 371 0.23 -19.29 -7.00
CA GLY A 371 0.22 -20.73 -6.77
C GLY A 371 0.14 -21.49 -8.08
N LEU A 372 1.02 -22.47 -8.25
CA LEU A 372 1.28 -23.17 -9.51
C LEU A 372 1.06 -24.68 -9.32
N SER A 373 -0.14 -25.18 -9.61
CA SER A 373 -0.39 -26.62 -9.58
C SER A 373 0.39 -27.38 -10.66
N GLU A 374 0.67 -26.72 -11.78
CA GLU A 374 1.39 -27.25 -12.95
C GLU A 374 2.47 -26.22 -13.39
N PRO A 375 3.60 -26.10 -12.65
CA PRO A 375 4.59 -25.05 -12.88
C PRO A 375 5.17 -25.02 -14.29
N GLN A 376 5.46 -26.18 -14.89
CA GLN A 376 6.01 -26.22 -16.27
C GLN A 376 5.02 -25.66 -17.29
N LYS A 377 3.72 -25.94 -17.12
CA LYS A 377 2.68 -25.39 -17.97
C LYS A 377 2.60 -23.87 -17.84
N TYR A 378 2.61 -23.35 -16.61
CA TYR A 378 2.60 -21.90 -16.37
C TYR A 378 3.75 -21.17 -17.08
N PHE A 379 4.98 -21.67 -16.95
CA PHE A 379 6.13 -21.03 -17.60
C PHE A 379 6.10 -21.15 -19.13
N SER A 380 5.56 -22.25 -19.66
CA SER A 380 5.32 -22.39 -21.10
C SER A 380 4.29 -21.38 -21.61
N ASP A 381 3.16 -21.24 -20.91
CA ASP A 381 2.07 -20.33 -21.27
C ASP A 381 2.53 -18.86 -21.14
N LEU A 382 3.36 -18.55 -20.14
CA LEU A 382 4.00 -17.23 -19.98
C LEU A 382 4.96 -16.91 -21.12
N ASP A 383 5.77 -17.86 -21.56
CA ASP A 383 6.68 -17.67 -22.69
C ASP A 383 5.93 -17.49 -24.00
N GLU A 384 4.82 -18.20 -24.21
CA GLU A 384 3.95 -18.00 -25.37
C GLU A 384 3.33 -16.61 -25.37
N TYR A 385 2.77 -16.17 -24.24
CA TYR A 385 2.23 -14.83 -24.08
C TYR A 385 3.30 -13.75 -24.35
N ARG A 386 4.50 -13.90 -23.80
CA ARG A 386 5.59 -12.94 -24.02
C ARG A 386 6.06 -12.90 -25.48
N LYS A 387 6.10 -14.02 -26.20
CA LYS A 387 6.45 -14.02 -27.63
C LYS A 387 5.47 -13.20 -28.45
N GLU A 388 4.19 -13.26 -28.10
CA GLU A 388 3.13 -12.55 -28.82
C GLU A 388 3.06 -11.06 -28.44
N TYR A 389 3.13 -10.74 -27.14
CA TYR A 389 2.84 -9.39 -26.65
C TYR A 389 4.06 -8.62 -26.10
N LEU A 390 5.12 -9.32 -25.69
CA LEU A 390 6.28 -8.74 -24.99
C LEU A 390 7.63 -9.31 -25.51
N PRO A 391 7.90 -9.29 -26.83
CA PRO A 391 9.03 -10.01 -27.43
C PRO A 391 10.39 -9.56 -26.88
N LYS A 392 10.50 -8.30 -26.44
CA LYS A 392 11.71 -7.77 -25.77
C LYS A 392 12.04 -8.52 -24.48
N GLN A 393 11.04 -8.94 -23.70
CA GLN A 393 11.30 -9.72 -22.48
C GLN A 393 11.86 -11.12 -22.80
N ILE A 394 11.48 -11.71 -23.94
CA ILE A 394 12.07 -12.97 -24.41
C ILE A 394 13.54 -12.74 -24.77
N GLU A 395 13.84 -11.71 -25.55
CA GLU A 395 15.23 -11.36 -25.91
C GLU A 395 16.10 -11.14 -24.65
N GLU A 396 15.61 -10.36 -23.69
CA GLU A 396 16.33 -10.10 -22.43
C GLU A 396 16.53 -11.38 -21.59
N ARG A 397 15.59 -12.32 -21.62
CA ARG A 397 15.71 -13.63 -20.94
C ARG A 397 16.69 -14.55 -21.65
N GLU A 398 16.63 -14.66 -22.97
CA GLU A 398 17.55 -15.49 -23.76
C GLU A 398 18.99 -14.97 -23.67
N SER A 399 19.17 -13.65 -23.53
CA SER A 399 20.48 -13.03 -23.30
C SER A 399 21.21 -13.57 -22.05
N LEU A 400 20.49 -14.17 -21.09
CA LEU A 400 21.09 -14.79 -19.91
C LEU A 400 21.92 -16.03 -20.26
N ILE A 401 21.54 -16.74 -21.32
CA ILE A 401 22.26 -17.90 -21.84
C ILE A 401 23.56 -17.41 -22.47
N ASP A 402 23.47 -16.43 -23.37
CA ASP A 402 24.61 -15.96 -24.16
C ASP A 402 25.65 -15.21 -23.31
N TYR A 403 25.20 -14.33 -22.42
CA TYR A 403 26.10 -13.48 -21.63
C TYR A 403 26.59 -14.14 -20.34
N TYR A 404 25.78 -15.02 -19.72
CA TYR A 404 26.09 -15.55 -18.39
C TYR A 404 26.10 -17.08 -18.32
N SER A 405 25.91 -17.78 -19.45
CA SER A 405 25.79 -19.25 -19.50
C SER A 405 24.71 -19.80 -18.55
N PHE A 406 23.70 -18.99 -18.24
CA PHE A 406 22.61 -19.34 -17.34
C PHE A 406 21.42 -19.81 -18.17
N SER A 407 20.94 -21.03 -17.92
CA SER A 407 19.78 -21.59 -18.63
C SER A 407 18.49 -21.32 -17.85
N PRO A 408 17.60 -20.42 -18.32
CA PRO A 408 16.36 -20.09 -17.62
C PRO A 408 15.48 -21.32 -17.43
N THR A 409 15.28 -22.12 -18.47
CA THR A 409 14.45 -23.33 -18.42
C THR A 409 14.95 -24.33 -17.37
N ARG A 410 16.25 -24.62 -17.34
CA ARG A 410 16.83 -25.54 -16.34
C ARG A 410 16.68 -25.00 -14.92
N PHE A 411 16.74 -23.69 -14.72
CA PHE A 411 16.50 -23.11 -13.41
C PHE A 411 15.04 -23.29 -12.99
N LEU A 412 14.10 -22.97 -13.87
CA LEU A 412 12.66 -23.10 -13.63
C LEU A 412 12.25 -24.56 -13.34
N ASP A 413 12.91 -25.55 -13.93
CA ASP A 413 12.65 -26.99 -13.68
C ASP A 413 12.92 -27.42 -12.22
N ASN A 414 13.68 -26.64 -11.46
CA ASN A 414 13.97 -26.88 -10.04
C ASN A 414 13.06 -26.10 -9.10
N LEU A 415 12.13 -25.29 -9.62
CA LEU A 415 11.15 -24.56 -8.82
C LEU A 415 9.88 -25.39 -8.60
N GLY A 416 9.27 -25.17 -7.45
CA GLY A 416 8.07 -25.85 -6.98
C GLY A 416 6.80 -25.11 -7.38
N ASN A 417 5.76 -25.31 -6.58
CA ASN A 417 4.41 -24.87 -6.88
C ASN A 417 4.08 -23.44 -6.40
N GLU A 418 5.05 -22.60 -6.03
CA GLU A 418 4.74 -21.29 -5.47
C GLU A 418 5.84 -20.27 -5.72
N ILE A 419 5.44 -19.10 -6.22
CA ILE A 419 6.30 -17.91 -6.37
C ILE A 419 5.58 -16.67 -5.82
N ALA A 420 6.32 -15.75 -5.22
CA ALA A 420 5.75 -14.52 -4.69
C ALA A 420 6.76 -13.37 -4.68
N VAL A 421 6.26 -12.13 -4.59
CA VAL A 421 7.01 -10.92 -4.30
C VAL A 421 6.38 -10.22 -3.11
N ALA A 422 7.18 -9.96 -2.08
CA ALA A 422 6.86 -9.07 -1.00
C ALA A 422 7.53 -7.71 -1.25
N VAL A 423 6.76 -6.64 -1.22
CA VAL A 423 7.24 -5.26 -1.18
C VAL A 423 7.28 -4.84 0.29
N LEU A 424 8.44 -4.41 0.76
CA LEU A 424 8.62 -3.97 2.15
C LEU A 424 8.15 -2.53 2.33
N GLU A 425 7.82 -2.17 3.57
CA GLU A 425 7.44 -0.81 3.95
C GLU A 425 8.50 0.21 3.54
N MET A 426 8.06 1.30 2.92
CA MET A 426 8.94 2.33 2.38
C MET A 426 8.99 3.54 3.33
N PRO A 427 10.17 3.88 3.87
CA PRO A 427 10.42 5.16 4.54
C PRO A 427 10.07 6.37 3.65
N GLU A 428 9.68 7.48 4.26
CA GLU A 428 9.25 8.69 3.54
C GLU A 428 10.39 9.35 2.73
N ASN A 429 11.63 9.25 3.24
CA ASN A 429 12.84 9.74 2.59
C ASN A 429 13.34 8.88 1.41
N ARG A 430 12.70 7.73 1.14
CA ARG A 430 13.10 6.81 0.06
C ARG A 430 12.20 6.96 -1.16
N LYS A 431 12.79 6.79 -2.35
CA LYS A 431 12.08 6.87 -3.64
C LYS A 431 11.54 5.53 -4.16
N LYS A 432 12.12 4.41 -3.70
CA LYS A 432 11.76 3.06 -4.16
C LYS A 432 11.67 2.11 -2.96
N PRO A 433 10.66 1.23 -2.91
CA PRO A 433 10.57 0.24 -1.84
C PRO A 433 11.58 -0.89 -2.07
N GLU A 434 12.01 -1.51 -0.97
CA GLU A 434 12.74 -2.77 -1.04
C GLU A 434 11.79 -3.93 -1.34
N LYS A 435 12.30 -4.99 -1.96
CA LYS A 435 11.52 -6.15 -2.39
C LYS A 435 12.22 -7.47 -2.10
N LEU A 436 11.42 -8.51 -1.89
CA LEU A 436 11.85 -9.90 -1.71
C LEU A 436 11.01 -10.80 -2.62
N ALA A 437 11.65 -11.52 -3.54
CA ALA A 437 11.02 -12.56 -4.34
C ALA A 437 11.25 -13.94 -3.71
N PHE A 438 10.19 -14.65 -3.39
CA PHE A 438 10.21 -15.99 -2.82
C PHE A 438 9.93 -17.03 -3.90
N LEU A 439 10.82 -17.99 -4.05
CA LEU A 439 10.73 -19.06 -5.04
C LEU A 439 10.75 -20.39 -4.30
N LYS A 440 9.61 -21.10 -4.27
CA LYS A 440 9.54 -22.41 -3.64
C LYS A 440 10.43 -23.39 -4.39
N ILE A 441 11.23 -24.16 -3.68
CA ILE A 441 12.09 -25.20 -4.24
C ILE A 441 11.22 -26.42 -4.51
N LYS A 442 11.44 -27.06 -5.65
CA LYS A 442 10.73 -28.28 -6.02
C LYS A 442 11.01 -29.40 -5.01
N SER A 443 9.99 -30.17 -4.67
CA SER A 443 10.11 -31.37 -3.84
C SER A 443 9.39 -32.53 -4.52
N GLU A 444 10.12 -33.57 -4.87
CA GLU A 444 9.59 -34.84 -5.36
C GLU A 444 10.10 -35.95 -4.45
N ASP A 445 9.22 -36.83 -3.97
CA ASP A 445 9.53 -37.94 -3.06
C ASP A 445 10.34 -37.51 -1.81
N GLY A 446 10.14 -36.28 -1.34
CA GLY A 446 10.85 -35.70 -0.19
C GLY A 446 12.29 -35.24 -0.47
N GLN A 447 12.77 -35.30 -1.72
CA GLN A 447 14.14 -34.93 -2.09
C GLN A 447 14.30 -33.44 -2.46
N THR A 448 13.97 -32.53 -1.55
CA THR A 448 14.07 -31.08 -1.82
C THR A 448 15.53 -30.62 -2.01
N GLU A 449 16.47 -31.19 -1.25
CA GLU A 449 17.89 -30.86 -1.30
C GLU A 449 18.52 -31.05 -2.70
N LYS A 450 18.07 -32.05 -3.46
CA LYS A 450 18.54 -32.31 -4.83
C LYS A 450 18.19 -31.16 -5.78
N TYR A 451 16.99 -30.62 -5.66
CA TYR A 451 16.52 -29.50 -6.48
C TYR A 451 17.14 -28.18 -6.04
N GLU A 452 17.29 -27.99 -4.72
CA GLU A 452 18.05 -26.88 -4.15
C GLU A 452 19.46 -26.83 -4.71
N GLN A 453 20.23 -27.92 -4.62
CA GLN A 453 21.62 -27.95 -5.09
C GLN A 453 21.74 -27.57 -6.56
N LYS A 454 20.83 -28.03 -7.42
CA LYS A 454 20.80 -27.69 -8.85
C LYS A 454 20.46 -26.22 -9.09
N ALA A 455 19.43 -25.72 -8.41
CA ALA A 455 19.00 -24.32 -8.56
C ALA A 455 20.08 -23.36 -8.05
N VAL A 456 20.64 -23.62 -6.87
CA VAL A 456 21.71 -22.84 -6.26
C VAL A 456 22.98 -22.89 -7.12
N ALA A 457 23.37 -24.04 -7.68
CA ALA A 457 24.51 -24.13 -8.58
C ALA A 457 24.35 -23.23 -9.82
N LEU A 458 23.16 -23.17 -10.42
CA LEU A 458 22.88 -22.27 -11.55
C LEU A 458 22.94 -20.79 -11.13
N LEU A 459 22.42 -20.44 -9.95
CA LEU A 459 22.49 -19.07 -9.44
C LEU A 459 23.92 -18.66 -9.07
N ILE A 460 24.72 -19.57 -8.52
CA ILE A 460 26.15 -19.33 -8.27
C ILE A 460 26.89 -19.12 -9.59
N GLN A 461 26.64 -19.96 -10.60
CA GLN A 461 27.24 -19.79 -11.93
C GLN A 461 26.87 -18.44 -12.55
N LEU A 462 25.59 -18.02 -12.45
CA LEU A 462 25.14 -16.70 -12.89
C LEU A 462 25.85 -15.57 -12.13
N ALA A 463 25.95 -15.71 -10.80
CA ALA A 463 26.63 -14.76 -9.93
C ALA A 463 28.12 -14.62 -10.32
N GLU A 464 28.83 -15.73 -10.55
CA GLU A 464 30.22 -15.76 -10.98
C GLU A 464 30.41 -15.10 -12.35
N ASN A 465 29.57 -15.45 -13.33
CA ASN A 465 29.69 -14.94 -14.70
C ASN A 465 29.21 -13.49 -14.87
N SER A 466 28.35 -12.99 -13.98
CA SER A 466 27.88 -11.60 -13.99
C SER A 466 28.83 -10.63 -13.28
N ARG A 467 29.86 -11.14 -12.61
CA ARG A 467 30.74 -10.35 -11.74
C ARG A 467 31.52 -9.29 -12.51
N VAL A 468 31.36 -8.03 -12.13
CA VAL A 468 32.12 -6.88 -12.61
C VAL A 468 33.35 -6.68 -11.72
N GLU A 469 34.54 -6.89 -12.28
CA GLU A 469 35.80 -6.49 -11.66
C GLU A 469 35.89 -4.96 -11.57
N VAL A 470 35.93 -4.43 -10.34
CA VAL A 470 36.16 -3.00 -10.12
C VAL A 470 37.66 -2.77 -10.02
N LYS A 471 38.25 -2.18 -11.07
CA LYS A 471 39.63 -1.68 -11.02
C LYS A 471 39.67 -0.46 -10.08
N SER A 472 40.61 -0.43 -9.14
CA SER A 472 40.92 0.76 -8.34
C SER A 472 41.33 1.94 -9.24
N GLU A 473 41.02 3.19 -8.85
CA GLU A 473 41.43 4.42 -9.55
C GLU A 473 42.96 4.50 -9.77
N ASP A 474 43.75 3.85 -8.91
CA ASP A 474 45.23 3.84 -8.97
C ASP A 474 45.80 2.63 -9.76
N GLY A 475 44.94 1.82 -10.39
CA GLY A 475 45.34 0.69 -11.26
C GLY A 475 46.12 -0.45 -10.59
N THR A 476 46.30 -0.44 -9.27
CA THR A 476 47.23 -1.33 -8.55
C THR A 476 46.56 -2.48 -7.78
N GLU A 477 45.26 -2.40 -7.45
CA GLU A 477 44.55 -3.49 -6.78
C GLU A 477 43.12 -3.68 -7.33
N SER A 478 42.86 -4.87 -7.89
CA SER A 478 41.49 -5.35 -8.15
C SER A 478 40.93 -5.92 -6.84
N GLU A 479 40.22 -5.10 -6.06
CA GLU A 479 39.42 -5.62 -4.94
C GLU A 479 38.26 -6.43 -5.54
N THR A 480 38.46 -7.76 -5.58
CA THR A 480 37.48 -8.71 -6.06
C THR A 480 36.37 -8.83 -5.02
N LYS A 481 35.24 -8.13 -5.22
CA LYS A 481 34.07 -8.14 -4.32
C LYS A 481 33.72 -9.58 -3.91
N PRO A 482 33.61 -9.95 -2.61
CA PRO A 482 33.14 -11.28 -2.23
C PRO A 482 31.77 -11.54 -2.87
N LEU A 483 31.66 -12.66 -3.57
CA LEU A 483 30.43 -13.04 -4.26
C LEU A 483 29.33 -13.44 -3.27
N THR A 484 29.76 -14.07 -2.18
CA THR A 484 28.91 -14.57 -1.11
C THR A 484 29.44 -14.07 0.22
N GLU A 485 28.52 -13.58 1.06
CA GLU A 485 28.77 -13.20 2.45
C GLU A 485 27.89 -14.04 3.36
N ILE A 486 28.31 -14.27 4.61
CA ILE A 486 27.52 -15.03 5.59
C ILE A 486 26.91 -14.03 6.58
N TYR A 487 25.59 -14.10 6.78
CA TYR A 487 24.86 -13.29 7.76
C TYR A 487 23.95 -14.20 8.59
N GLU A 488 24.07 -14.17 9.93
CA GLU A 488 23.27 -15.03 10.84
C GLU A 488 23.27 -16.53 10.43
N GLU A 489 24.43 -17.00 9.94
CA GLU A 489 24.74 -18.35 9.43
C GLU A 489 24.23 -18.65 8.00
N LEU A 490 23.54 -17.72 7.36
CA LEU A 490 23.00 -17.90 6.01
C LEU A 490 23.88 -17.22 4.96
N PRO A 491 24.22 -17.89 3.84
CA PRO A 491 24.91 -17.25 2.74
C PRO A 491 23.97 -16.30 2.00
N ILE A 492 24.44 -15.10 1.71
CA ILE A 492 23.81 -14.11 0.85
C ILE A 492 24.74 -13.90 -0.34
N THR A 493 24.29 -14.32 -1.51
CA THR A 493 25.07 -14.29 -2.76
C THR A 493 24.55 -13.20 -3.68
N ARG A 494 25.45 -12.35 -4.17
CA ARG A 494 25.13 -11.23 -5.05
C ARG A 494 25.05 -11.69 -6.51
N ILE A 495 24.03 -11.23 -7.24
CA ILE A 495 23.86 -11.41 -8.68
C ILE A 495 23.88 -10.03 -9.34
N GLU A 496 24.84 -9.79 -10.24
CA GLU A 496 25.00 -8.51 -10.95
C GLU A 496 24.26 -8.51 -12.30
N VAL A 497 23.01 -9.00 -12.28
CA VAL A 497 22.10 -8.97 -13.42
C VAL A 497 20.90 -8.12 -13.06
N ALA A 498 20.78 -6.97 -13.72
CA ALA A 498 19.66 -6.06 -13.53
C ALA A 498 18.33 -6.75 -13.86
N ASP A 499 17.36 -6.57 -12.96
CA ASP A 499 15.99 -7.10 -13.07
C ASP A 499 15.95 -8.60 -13.37
N PHE A 500 16.84 -9.39 -12.74
CA PHE A 500 16.85 -10.84 -12.90
C PHE A 500 15.48 -11.51 -12.63
N PRO A 501 14.77 -11.21 -11.52
CA PRO A 501 13.42 -11.74 -11.29
C PRO A 501 12.40 -11.36 -12.39
N LEU A 502 12.44 -10.15 -12.94
CA LEU A 502 11.58 -9.73 -14.06
C LEU A 502 11.81 -10.60 -15.30
N LYS A 503 13.08 -10.80 -15.68
CA LYS A 503 13.47 -11.64 -16.82
C LYS A 503 12.96 -13.07 -16.68
N MET A 504 12.92 -13.58 -15.45
CA MET A 504 12.43 -14.94 -15.17
C MET A 504 10.90 -15.02 -15.12
N PHE A 505 10.23 -14.12 -14.38
CA PHE A 505 8.85 -14.32 -13.93
C PHE A 505 7.83 -13.28 -14.43
N GLY A 506 8.28 -12.17 -15.04
CA GLY A 506 7.40 -11.16 -15.66
C GLY A 506 7.19 -9.92 -14.82
N GLU A 507 6.30 -9.04 -15.28
CA GLU A 507 6.15 -7.65 -14.78
C GLU A 507 5.88 -7.56 -13.27
N GLY A 508 5.18 -8.55 -12.70
CA GLY A 508 4.94 -8.64 -11.25
C GLY A 508 6.22 -8.81 -10.40
N PHE A 509 7.36 -9.10 -11.03
CA PHE A 509 8.68 -9.30 -10.40
C PHE A 509 9.70 -8.22 -10.81
N SER A 510 9.23 -7.05 -11.25
CA SER A 510 10.08 -5.89 -11.58
C SER A 510 10.63 -5.18 -10.34
N GLY A 511 11.68 -4.37 -10.51
CA GLY A 511 12.21 -3.48 -9.47
C GLY A 511 13.37 -4.09 -8.68
N PHE A 512 14.12 -5.01 -9.29
CA PHE A 512 15.31 -5.63 -8.72
C PHE A 512 16.53 -5.17 -9.52
N SER A 513 16.87 -3.88 -9.42
CA SER A 513 18.02 -3.30 -10.13
C SER A 513 19.33 -4.01 -9.79
N GLN A 514 19.41 -4.59 -8.60
CA GLN A 514 20.39 -5.60 -8.24
C GLN A 514 19.70 -6.71 -7.44
N SER A 515 20.26 -7.92 -7.49
CA SER A 515 19.68 -9.10 -6.85
C SER A 515 20.66 -9.72 -5.86
N TYR A 516 20.15 -10.14 -4.71
CA TYR A 516 20.88 -10.88 -3.68
C TYR A 516 20.05 -12.09 -3.30
N PHE A 517 20.60 -13.30 -3.39
CA PHE A 517 19.83 -14.49 -3.04
C PHE A 517 20.36 -15.19 -1.79
N THR A 518 19.44 -15.81 -1.05
CA THR A 518 19.72 -16.73 0.05
C THR A 518 18.73 -17.90 -0.01
N VAL A 519 18.93 -18.92 0.83
CA VAL A 519 18.05 -20.09 0.93
C VAL A 519 17.54 -20.22 2.37
N LEU A 520 16.21 -20.33 2.53
CA LEU A 520 15.57 -20.52 3.82
C LEU A 520 15.03 -21.95 3.96
N GLU A 521 15.49 -22.65 5.01
CA GLU A 521 15.08 -24.02 5.39
C GLU A 521 15.05 -25.04 4.25
N SER A 522 15.90 -24.89 3.22
CA SER A 522 15.83 -25.75 2.01
C SER A 522 14.44 -25.79 1.36
N LYS A 523 13.61 -24.76 1.59
CA LYS A 523 12.23 -24.66 1.07
C LYS A 523 12.06 -23.53 0.08
N TYR A 524 12.69 -22.38 0.33
CA TYR A 524 12.59 -21.21 -0.53
C TYR A 524 13.97 -20.67 -0.88
N ILE A 525 14.19 -20.39 -2.16
CA ILE A 525 15.19 -19.42 -2.59
C ILE A 525 14.53 -18.06 -2.47
N VAL A 526 15.19 -17.12 -1.78
CA VAL A 526 14.70 -15.75 -1.65
C VAL A 526 15.67 -14.79 -2.31
N ILE A 527 15.17 -13.96 -3.21
CA ILE A 527 15.95 -12.93 -3.91
C ILE A 527 15.52 -11.56 -3.40
N GLY A 528 16.41 -10.82 -2.75
CA GLY A 528 16.19 -9.43 -2.34
C GLY A 528 16.71 -8.40 -3.35
N SER A 529 16.07 -7.23 -3.39
CA SER A 529 16.48 -6.07 -4.19
C SER A 529 17.74 -5.36 -3.66
N SER A 530 18.10 -5.65 -2.41
CA SER A 530 19.28 -5.14 -1.71
C SER A 530 19.78 -6.18 -0.72
N PHE A 531 21.02 -6.00 -0.24
CA PHE A 531 21.55 -6.81 0.86
C PHE A 531 20.73 -6.58 2.15
N GLN A 532 20.34 -5.33 2.42
CA GLN A 532 19.55 -4.93 3.58
C GLN A 532 18.16 -5.61 3.62
N ALA A 533 17.51 -5.75 2.46
CA ALA A 533 16.22 -6.45 2.37
C ALA A 533 16.36 -7.91 2.82
N VAL A 534 17.44 -8.59 2.42
CA VAL A 534 17.72 -9.98 2.82
C VAL A 534 18.11 -10.06 4.30
N GLN A 535 18.87 -9.10 4.84
CA GLN A 535 19.15 -9.03 6.28
C GLN A 535 17.87 -8.87 7.10
N THR A 536 17.00 -7.94 6.70
CA THR A 536 15.70 -7.68 7.34
C THR A 536 14.84 -8.95 7.36
N LEU A 537 14.80 -9.67 6.24
CA LEU A 537 14.14 -10.98 6.16
C LEU A 537 14.73 -11.98 7.16
N ILE A 538 16.05 -12.13 7.20
CA ILE A 538 16.72 -13.11 8.07
C ILE A 538 16.48 -12.75 9.55
N ASP A 539 16.57 -11.48 9.90
CA ASP A 539 16.30 -10.98 11.25
C ASP A 539 14.84 -11.24 11.66
N ASP A 540 13.88 -10.92 10.81
CA ASP A 540 12.47 -11.15 11.10
C ASP A 540 12.14 -12.63 11.20
N TYR A 541 12.73 -13.46 10.34
CA TYR A 541 12.61 -14.91 10.42
C TYR A 541 13.18 -15.47 11.74
N LYS A 542 14.43 -15.12 12.10
CA LYS A 542 15.09 -15.59 13.34
C LYS A 542 14.40 -15.09 14.61
N ASN A 543 13.79 -13.90 14.56
CA ASN A 543 13.06 -13.30 15.67
C ASN A 543 11.56 -13.62 15.70
N GLU A 544 11.07 -14.53 14.83
CA GLU A 544 9.66 -14.93 14.72
C GLU A 544 8.71 -13.75 14.39
N ARG A 545 9.21 -12.70 13.76
CA ARG A 545 8.45 -11.54 13.25
C ARG A 545 8.01 -11.77 11.80
N VAL A 546 7.30 -12.87 11.58
CA VAL A 546 6.79 -13.27 10.26
C VAL A 546 5.27 -13.39 10.27
N TRP A 547 4.60 -13.21 9.13
CA TRP A 547 3.14 -13.19 9.03
C TRP A 547 2.46 -14.39 9.70
N GLY A 548 3.04 -15.58 9.58
CA GLY A 548 2.54 -16.81 10.20
C GLY A 548 2.58 -16.85 11.73
N LYS A 549 3.27 -15.91 12.38
CA LYS A 549 3.36 -15.75 13.84
C LYS A 549 2.60 -14.53 14.36
N LEU A 550 2.34 -13.55 13.49
CA LEU A 550 1.66 -12.31 13.86
C LEU A 550 0.16 -12.55 14.06
N VAL A 551 -0.39 -12.08 15.19
CA VAL A 551 -1.82 -12.23 15.53
C VAL A 551 -2.71 -11.58 14.47
N ARG A 552 -2.33 -10.38 14.03
CA ARG A 552 -3.06 -9.55 13.07
C ARG A 552 -3.25 -10.24 11.72
N GLN A 553 -2.19 -10.79 11.15
CA GLN A 553 -2.22 -11.54 9.89
C GLN A 553 -2.92 -12.89 10.04
N ARG A 554 -2.72 -13.62 11.15
CA ARG A 554 -3.45 -14.88 11.37
C ARG A 554 -4.97 -14.69 11.42
N GLN A 555 -5.44 -13.67 12.13
CA GLN A 555 -6.86 -13.34 12.19
C GLN A 555 -7.44 -12.92 10.82
N PHE A 556 -6.63 -12.29 9.99
CA PHE A 556 -6.98 -11.98 8.60
C PHE A 556 -7.13 -13.27 7.79
N PHE A 557 -6.12 -14.15 7.76
CA PHE A 557 -6.16 -15.41 7.01
C PHE A 557 -7.18 -16.43 7.53
N GLU A 558 -7.52 -16.43 8.82
CA GLU A 558 -8.60 -17.23 9.39
C GLU A 558 -9.98 -16.84 8.82
N GLN A 559 -10.15 -15.57 8.42
CA GLN A 559 -11.42 -15.07 7.87
C GLN A 559 -11.54 -15.29 6.37
N ILE A 560 -10.45 -15.10 5.63
CA ILE A 560 -10.47 -15.09 4.16
C ILE A 560 -10.02 -16.40 3.52
N GLY A 561 -9.29 -17.24 4.26
CA GLY A 561 -8.68 -18.47 3.77
C GLY A 561 -7.30 -18.27 3.13
N THR A 562 -6.64 -19.38 2.82
CA THR A 562 -5.26 -19.41 2.31
C THR A 562 -5.13 -20.03 0.93
N ARG A 563 -6.21 -20.60 0.41
CA ARG A 563 -6.22 -21.31 -0.86
C ARG A 563 -6.46 -20.31 -1.98
N SER A 564 -5.53 -20.23 -2.93
CA SER A 564 -5.71 -19.40 -4.13
C SER A 564 -4.76 -19.82 -5.27
N THR A 565 -5.09 -19.45 -6.51
CA THR A 565 -4.18 -19.47 -7.66
C THR A 565 -3.36 -18.18 -7.70
N VAL A 566 -3.99 -17.03 -7.43
CA VAL A 566 -3.30 -15.73 -7.29
C VAL A 566 -3.79 -15.01 -6.05
N SER A 567 -2.90 -14.29 -5.38
CA SER A 567 -3.20 -13.46 -4.21
C SER A 567 -2.45 -12.13 -4.34
N ILE A 568 -3.17 -11.02 -4.18
CA ILE A 568 -2.60 -9.70 -3.88
C ILE A 568 -3.10 -9.32 -2.49
N ILE A 569 -2.19 -9.01 -1.57
CA ILE A 569 -2.53 -8.63 -0.20
C ILE A 569 -1.77 -7.35 0.11
N ILE A 570 -2.47 -6.31 0.53
CA ILE A 570 -1.93 -5.00 0.85
C ILE A 570 -2.24 -4.71 2.31
N ASP A 571 -1.19 -4.47 3.07
CA ASP A 571 -1.25 -3.93 4.42
C ASP A 571 -1.25 -2.40 4.29
N LEU A 572 -2.44 -1.79 4.34
CA LEU A 572 -2.63 -0.39 3.96
C LEU A 572 -1.80 0.58 4.82
N PRO A 573 -1.70 0.41 6.16
CA PRO A 573 -0.83 1.24 6.99
C PRO A 573 0.65 1.21 6.60
N ARG A 574 1.16 0.08 6.10
CA ARG A 574 2.56 -0.07 5.67
C ARG A 574 2.80 0.32 4.23
N SER A 575 1.79 0.20 3.38
CA SER A 575 1.88 0.58 1.97
C SER A 575 1.63 2.07 1.74
N TRP A 576 1.19 2.82 2.75
CA TRP A 576 0.81 4.23 2.65
C TRP A 576 1.82 5.09 1.88
N ASN A 577 3.07 5.13 2.32
CA ASN A 577 4.11 5.98 1.70
C ASN A 577 4.36 5.58 0.24
N TRP A 578 4.38 4.27 -0.04
CA TRP A 578 4.53 3.77 -1.40
C TRP A 578 3.33 4.13 -2.28
N LEU A 579 2.11 4.04 -1.77
CA LEU A 579 0.91 4.48 -2.48
C LEU A 579 0.96 5.99 -2.76
N MET A 580 1.29 6.81 -1.76
CA MET A 580 1.34 8.26 -1.89
C MET A 580 2.45 8.77 -2.81
N ALA A 581 3.51 7.98 -3.01
CA ALA A 581 4.53 8.27 -4.02
C ALA A 581 4.03 8.09 -5.46
N ASN A 582 2.94 7.35 -5.68
CA ASN A 582 2.37 7.06 -7.00
C ASN A 582 1.03 7.78 -7.27
N VAL A 583 0.50 8.47 -6.27
CA VAL A 583 -0.74 9.27 -6.34
C VAL A 583 -0.43 10.65 -6.93
N SER A 584 -1.35 11.19 -7.73
CA SER A 584 -1.22 12.53 -8.31
C SER A 584 -1.13 13.60 -7.22
N SER A 585 -0.48 14.73 -7.49
CA SER A 585 -0.29 15.80 -6.50
C SER A 585 -1.61 16.34 -5.94
N GLU A 586 -2.67 16.38 -6.77
CA GLU A 586 -4.01 16.81 -6.36
C GLU A 586 -4.63 15.86 -5.32
N TRP A 587 -4.50 14.55 -5.54
CA TRP A 587 -5.06 13.54 -4.64
C TRP A 587 -4.18 13.30 -3.41
N ARG A 588 -2.86 13.44 -3.53
CA ARG A 588 -1.91 13.24 -2.43
C ARG A 588 -2.23 14.15 -1.25
N THR A 589 -2.48 15.44 -1.51
CA THR A 589 -2.86 16.41 -0.46
C THR A 589 -4.14 15.99 0.26
N THR A 590 -5.11 15.49 -0.51
CA THR A 590 -6.40 15.03 0.02
C THR A 590 -6.22 13.76 0.86
N PHE A 591 -5.50 12.76 0.36
CA PHE A 591 -5.28 11.51 1.08
C PHE A 591 -4.46 11.72 2.35
N GLU A 592 -3.44 12.57 2.33
CA GLU A 592 -2.67 12.91 3.54
C GLU A 592 -3.53 13.61 4.61
N ALA A 593 -4.42 14.52 4.20
CA ALA A 593 -5.35 15.17 5.13
C ALA A 593 -6.28 14.18 5.85
N TYR A 594 -6.63 13.07 5.19
CA TYR A 594 -7.51 12.02 5.72
C TYR A 594 -6.76 10.71 6.04
N LYS A 595 -5.43 10.73 6.13
CA LYS A 595 -4.59 9.53 6.31
C LYS A 595 -5.11 8.63 7.43
N TYR A 596 -5.27 9.18 8.63
CA TYR A 596 -5.69 8.39 9.80
C TYR A 596 -7.11 7.83 9.70
N ASP A 597 -8.00 8.49 8.96
CA ASP A 597 -9.34 7.98 8.69
C ASP A 597 -9.31 6.85 7.66
N LEU A 598 -8.53 7.00 6.59
CA LEU A 598 -8.34 5.98 5.55
C LEU A 598 -7.64 4.73 6.09
N LEU A 599 -6.65 4.91 6.98
CA LEU A 599 -5.91 3.83 7.64
C LEU A 599 -6.72 3.04 8.68
N LYS A 600 -8.00 3.36 8.89
CA LYS A 600 -8.94 2.45 9.58
C LYS A 600 -9.14 1.18 8.77
N VAL A 601 -9.04 1.27 7.43
CA VAL A 601 -8.92 0.10 6.56
C VAL A 601 -7.51 -0.45 6.73
N GLU A 602 -7.43 -1.70 7.11
CA GLU A 602 -6.19 -2.33 7.53
C GLU A 602 -5.61 -3.18 6.41
N PHE A 603 -6.43 -4.08 5.85
CA PHE A 603 -6.03 -4.94 4.74
C PHE A 603 -6.94 -4.74 3.54
N LEU A 604 -6.31 -4.68 2.37
CA LEU A 604 -6.96 -4.86 1.08
C LEU A 604 -6.41 -6.16 0.49
N ALA A 605 -7.27 -7.04 -0.02
CA ALA A 605 -6.80 -8.20 -0.73
C ALA A 605 -7.67 -8.57 -1.92
N TRP A 606 -7.03 -9.20 -2.90
CA TRP A 606 -7.69 -9.92 -3.97
C TRP A 606 -7.13 -11.33 -4.01
N GLN A 607 -8.00 -12.33 -3.89
CA GLN A 607 -7.65 -13.72 -4.08
C GLN A 607 -8.51 -14.30 -5.20
N ALA A 608 -7.90 -15.10 -6.08
CA ALA A 608 -8.63 -15.80 -7.12
C ALA A 608 -8.22 -17.26 -7.25
N GLU A 609 -9.21 -18.12 -7.48
CA GLU A 609 -9.07 -19.54 -7.76
C GLU A 609 -9.46 -19.81 -9.22
N GLY A 610 -8.52 -20.37 -9.99
CA GLY A 610 -8.73 -20.70 -11.40
C GLY A 610 -9.54 -21.99 -11.60
N GLU A 611 -10.57 -21.91 -12.46
CA GLU A 611 -11.35 -23.04 -12.97
C GLU A 611 -11.54 -22.88 -14.49
N GLY A 612 -10.49 -23.17 -15.27
CA GLY A 612 -10.47 -22.90 -16.71
C GLY A 612 -10.57 -21.40 -16.99
N LYS A 613 -11.52 -20.99 -17.85
CA LYS A 613 -11.71 -19.57 -18.26
C LYS A 613 -12.43 -18.69 -17.23
N ARG A 614 -12.65 -19.21 -16.02
CA ARG A 614 -13.33 -18.50 -14.93
C ARG A 614 -12.46 -18.53 -13.70
N PHE A 615 -12.34 -17.39 -13.05
CA PHE A 615 -11.57 -17.23 -11.83
C PHE A 615 -12.50 -16.80 -10.70
N ALA A 616 -12.86 -17.73 -9.83
CA ALA A 616 -13.62 -17.43 -8.63
C ALA A 616 -12.79 -16.48 -7.76
N SER A 617 -13.29 -15.27 -7.53
CA SER A 617 -12.49 -14.16 -7.00
C SER A 617 -13.16 -13.50 -5.81
N SER A 618 -12.35 -13.13 -4.83
CA SER A 618 -12.76 -12.39 -3.65
C SER A 618 -11.90 -11.15 -3.51
N PHE A 619 -12.53 -9.96 -3.55
CA PHE A 619 -11.90 -8.72 -3.10
C PHE A 619 -12.35 -8.40 -1.69
N ILE A 620 -11.40 -8.12 -0.82
CA ILE A 620 -11.58 -8.02 0.62
C ILE A 620 -11.07 -6.66 1.06
N PHE A 621 -11.90 -5.95 1.81
CA PHE A 621 -11.56 -4.72 2.49
C PHE A 621 -11.84 -4.94 3.97
N GLN A 622 -10.78 -5.23 4.73
CA GLN A 622 -10.88 -5.49 6.16
C GLN A 622 -10.54 -4.21 6.93
N GLN A 623 -11.44 -3.83 7.82
CA GLN A 623 -11.20 -2.77 8.78
C GLN A 623 -10.50 -3.32 10.02
N GLN A 624 -9.67 -2.49 10.66
CA GLN A 624 -9.20 -2.77 12.00
C GLN A 624 -10.41 -2.96 12.93
N LYS A 625 -10.51 -4.11 13.60
CA LYS A 625 -11.39 -4.25 14.76
C LYS A 625 -10.87 -3.32 15.82
N THR A 626 -11.36 -2.10 15.85
CA THR A 626 -11.06 -1.19 16.96
C THR A 626 -11.67 -1.85 18.19
N ALA A 627 -10.84 -2.45 19.03
CA ALA A 627 -11.27 -2.71 20.39
C ALA A 627 -11.60 -1.34 20.97
N GLU A 628 -12.89 -1.00 21.00
CA GLU A 628 -13.37 -0.07 22.02
C GLU A 628 -12.80 -0.59 23.35
N LEU A 629 -12.01 0.24 24.05
CA LEU A 629 -11.31 -0.05 25.32
C LEU A 629 -9.93 -0.71 25.09
N VAL A 630 -8.81 -0.13 25.56
CA VAL A 630 -8.52 0.16 26.96
C VAL A 630 -7.71 1.47 27.13
N ALA A 631 -8.33 2.41 27.85
CA ALA A 631 -7.73 3.49 28.62
C ALA A 631 -7.00 4.62 27.87
N GLN A 632 -7.74 5.70 27.58
CA GLN A 632 -7.17 7.06 27.48
C GLN A 632 -6.39 7.46 28.77
N SER A 633 -6.55 6.73 29.88
CA SER A 633 -5.74 6.89 31.08
C SER A 633 -4.48 6.03 31.02
N LYS A 634 -3.32 6.69 31.01
CA LYS A 634 -2.01 6.05 31.21
C LYS A 634 -2.02 5.22 32.51
N LYS A 635 -2.00 3.90 32.39
CA LYS A 635 -1.99 2.97 33.52
C LYS A 635 -0.56 2.77 33.97
N GLU A 636 -0.28 3.02 35.25
CA GLU A 636 0.98 2.63 35.87
C GLU A 636 0.99 1.11 36.06
N GLU A 637 1.96 0.44 35.43
CA GLU A 637 2.16 -1.01 35.58
C GLU A 637 3.26 -1.35 36.57
N ALA A 638 4.29 -0.51 36.68
CA ALA A 638 5.38 -0.69 37.62
C ALA A 638 6.00 0.65 38.02
N LYS A 639 6.51 0.72 39.25
CA LYS A 639 7.21 1.86 39.83
C LYS A 639 8.33 1.41 40.75
N THR A 640 9.48 2.04 40.63
CA THR A 640 10.65 1.83 41.49
C THR A 640 11.08 3.15 42.08
N VAL A 641 11.33 3.19 43.39
CA VAL A 641 11.79 4.39 44.12
C VAL A 641 13.21 4.18 44.63
N PHE A 642 14.08 5.15 44.39
CA PHE A 642 15.51 5.13 44.69
C PHE A 642 15.85 6.00 45.90
N LYS A 643 17.01 5.75 46.52
CA LYS A 643 17.52 6.57 47.63
C LYS A 643 17.98 7.95 47.15
N SER A 644 18.67 7.95 46.02
CA SER A 644 19.27 9.11 45.35
C SER A 644 18.44 9.53 44.14
N ARG A 645 18.68 10.73 43.63
CA ARG A 645 17.99 11.24 42.44
C ARG A 645 18.53 10.53 41.20
N LEU A 646 17.66 10.09 40.31
CA LEU A 646 18.04 9.57 39.00
C LEU A 646 18.48 10.72 38.10
N GLU A 647 19.62 10.55 37.43
CA GLU A 647 20.17 11.50 36.47
C GLU A 647 20.08 10.98 35.03
N SER A 648 20.12 9.65 34.85
CA SER A 648 20.00 9.05 33.52
C SER A 648 18.55 8.87 33.08
N PRO A 649 18.28 8.85 31.77
CA PRO A 649 17.02 8.31 31.24
C PRO A 649 16.94 6.80 31.47
N PRO A 650 15.76 6.19 31.30
CA PRO A 650 15.60 4.74 31.36
C PRO A 650 16.15 4.11 30.08
N TYR A 651 17.17 3.25 30.22
CA TYR A 651 17.73 2.47 29.12
C TYR A 651 17.13 1.07 29.12
N LEU A 652 16.39 0.72 28.07
CA LEU A 652 15.84 -0.64 27.98
C LEU A 652 16.91 -1.64 27.54
N VAL A 653 16.87 -2.80 28.19
CA VAL A 653 17.71 -3.94 27.88
C VAL A 653 16.88 -5.22 27.86
N LYS A 654 17.23 -6.18 27.01
CA LYS A 654 16.57 -7.48 26.89
C LYS A 654 17.18 -8.48 27.87
N ASN A 655 16.33 -9.19 28.60
CA ASN A 655 16.70 -10.38 29.33
C ASN A 655 16.88 -11.55 28.35
N HIS A 656 18.10 -12.08 28.22
CA HIS A 656 18.38 -13.17 27.29
C HIS A 656 17.77 -14.53 27.68
N LEU A 657 17.26 -14.67 28.92
CA LEU A 657 16.64 -15.91 29.40
C LEU A 657 15.18 -16.05 28.96
N ASP A 658 14.41 -14.96 29.03
CA ASP A 658 12.96 -14.97 28.77
C ASP A 658 12.49 -13.90 27.77
N ARG A 659 13.45 -13.17 27.16
CA ARG A 659 13.23 -12.06 26.22
C ARG A 659 12.46 -10.86 26.77
N SER A 660 12.19 -10.80 28.07
CA SER A 660 11.50 -9.67 28.69
C SER A 660 12.36 -8.40 28.72
N SER A 661 11.71 -7.23 28.79
CA SER A 661 12.39 -5.94 28.93
C SER A 661 12.73 -5.65 30.40
N GLU A 662 13.97 -5.27 30.64
CA GLU A 662 14.51 -4.75 31.90
C GLU A 662 14.98 -3.30 31.67
N VAL A 663 15.24 -2.54 32.74
CA VAL A 663 15.62 -1.13 32.65
C VAL A 663 16.93 -0.89 33.39
N LEU A 664 17.89 -0.23 32.74
CA LEU A 664 19.07 0.35 33.37
C LEU A 664 18.83 1.85 33.66
N VAL A 665 19.16 2.29 34.88
CA VAL A 665 19.17 3.70 35.28
C VAL A 665 20.37 4.00 36.18
N GLN A 666 20.88 5.23 36.15
CA GLN A 666 21.94 5.71 37.03
C GLN A 666 21.45 6.87 37.90
N ASP A 667 21.87 6.87 39.16
CA ASP A 667 21.65 8.00 40.08
C ASP A 667 22.80 9.03 40.09
N ASP A 668 22.56 10.15 40.76
CA ASP A 668 23.49 11.27 40.97
C ASP A 668 24.66 10.97 41.94
N LYS A 669 24.84 9.69 42.31
CA LYS A 669 25.99 9.13 43.05
C LYS A 669 26.74 8.09 42.23
N ASP A 670 26.54 8.14 40.92
CA ASP A 670 27.10 7.24 39.91
C ASP A 670 26.71 5.76 40.09
N MET A 671 25.71 5.44 40.90
CA MET A 671 25.24 4.05 41.04
C MET A 671 24.33 3.69 39.87
N LEU A 672 24.72 2.67 39.12
CA LEU A 672 23.90 2.03 38.09
C LEU A 672 23.00 0.96 38.73
N TYR A 673 21.75 0.88 38.29
CA TYR A 673 20.77 -0.10 38.74
C TYR A 673 20.16 -0.83 37.55
N LEU A 674 19.95 -2.14 37.70
CA LEU A 674 19.10 -2.93 36.78
C LEU A 674 17.74 -3.21 37.45
N ILE A 675 16.66 -2.96 36.72
CA ILE A 675 15.28 -3.11 37.19
C ILE A 675 14.55 -4.17 36.36
N SER A 676 13.80 -5.08 37.01
CA SER A 676 12.96 -6.06 36.32
C SER A 676 11.71 -5.44 35.68
N LYS A 677 11.01 -6.19 34.83
CA LYS A 677 9.74 -5.78 34.19
C LYS A 677 8.62 -5.43 35.19
N GLU A 678 8.71 -5.92 36.43
CA GLU A 678 7.80 -5.63 37.54
C GLU A 678 8.25 -4.43 38.41
N GLY A 679 9.37 -3.79 38.07
CA GLY A 679 9.89 -2.65 38.84
C GLY A 679 10.75 -3.04 40.07
N LYS A 680 11.30 -4.26 40.13
CA LYS A 680 12.20 -4.65 41.22
C LYS A 680 13.66 -4.37 40.87
N ILE A 681 14.42 -3.77 41.78
CA ILE A 681 15.88 -3.64 41.64
C ILE A 681 16.51 -5.03 41.74
N LEU A 682 17.17 -5.46 40.67
CA LEU A 682 17.84 -6.76 40.59
C LEU A 682 19.26 -6.70 41.19
N TRP A 683 20.01 -5.65 40.85
CA TRP A 683 21.33 -5.35 41.42
C TRP A 683 21.67 -3.87 41.19
N ASN A 684 22.75 -3.43 41.84
CA ASN A 684 23.38 -2.13 41.60
C ASN A 684 24.90 -2.26 41.45
N TYR A 685 25.52 -1.32 40.74
CA TYR A 685 26.94 -1.31 40.42
C TYR A 685 27.46 0.13 40.43
N TYR A 686 28.53 0.42 41.17
CA TYR A 686 29.12 1.76 41.20
C TYR A 686 29.92 2.03 39.93
N LEU A 687 29.48 2.99 39.11
CA LEU A 687 30.27 3.54 38.02
C LEU A 687 31.14 4.66 38.58
N ASN A 688 32.37 4.79 38.12
CA ASN A 688 33.22 5.91 38.51
C ASN A 688 33.01 7.06 37.52
N GLY A 689 31.88 7.75 37.65
CA GLY A 689 31.44 8.85 36.80
C GLY A 689 30.10 8.62 36.09
N THR A 690 29.54 9.71 35.58
CA THR A 690 28.26 9.73 34.86
C THR A 690 28.30 8.87 33.60
N MET A 691 27.26 8.09 33.39
CA MET A 691 27.10 7.21 32.24
C MET A 691 26.89 8.03 30.96
N ARG A 692 27.58 7.62 29.88
CA ARG A 692 27.34 8.18 28.53
C ARG A 692 26.03 7.64 27.95
N PRO A 693 25.34 8.41 27.08
CA PRO A 693 24.03 8.01 26.59
C PRO A 693 23.98 6.71 25.76
N GLN A 694 25.13 6.20 25.32
CA GLN A 694 25.21 4.96 24.54
C GLN A 694 25.35 3.74 25.46
N VAL A 695 24.30 2.92 25.52
CA VAL A 695 24.24 1.65 26.24
C VAL A 695 23.95 0.54 25.24
N TYR A 696 24.83 -0.45 25.15
CA TYR A 696 24.67 -1.59 24.23
C TYR A 696 24.58 -2.91 24.98
N GLN A 697 23.93 -3.90 24.35
CA GLN A 697 24.03 -5.29 24.77
C GLN A 697 24.80 -6.09 23.73
N ILE A 698 25.83 -6.81 24.18
CA ILE A 698 26.65 -7.67 23.32
C ILE A 698 26.73 -9.09 23.89
N ASP A 699 26.81 -10.10 23.02
CA ASP A 699 27.09 -11.49 23.38
C ASP A 699 28.59 -11.77 23.22
N ALA A 700 29.41 -11.24 24.14
CA ALA A 700 30.87 -11.28 24.04
C ALA A 700 31.42 -12.72 23.99
N TYR A 701 30.69 -13.68 24.54
CA TYR A 701 31.08 -15.09 24.60
C TYR A 701 30.47 -15.96 23.48
N LYS A 702 29.63 -15.40 22.60
CA LYS A 702 28.89 -16.13 21.55
C LYS A 702 28.09 -17.32 22.10
N ASN A 703 27.45 -17.17 23.25
CA ASN A 703 26.71 -18.24 23.93
C ASN A 703 25.25 -17.87 24.21
N GLY A 704 24.74 -16.81 23.58
CA GLY A 704 23.39 -16.29 23.77
C GLY A 704 23.21 -15.46 25.04
N LYS A 705 24.22 -15.36 25.90
CA LYS A 705 24.15 -14.53 27.11
C LYS A 705 24.59 -13.12 26.77
N LEU A 706 23.76 -12.15 27.12
CA LEU A 706 24.03 -10.73 26.86
C LEU A 706 24.76 -10.07 28.04
N GLN A 707 25.66 -9.13 27.71
CA GLN A 707 26.39 -8.26 28.62
C GLN A 707 26.15 -6.79 28.26
N TYR A 708 26.12 -5.91 29.25
CA TYR A 708 25.91 -4.47 29.10
C TYR A 708 27.24 -3.76 28.88
N LEU A 709 27.40 -3.11 27.74
CA LEU A 709 28.54 -2.28 27.40
C LEU A 709 28.18 -0.82 27.65
N ILE A 710 28.93 -0.17 28.53
CA ILE A 710 28.62 1.17 29.07
C ILE A 710 29.91 1.99 29.14
N ALA A 711 29.85 3.28 28.78
CA ALA A 711 30.97 4.20 28.96
C ALA A 711 30.69 5.26 30.04
N THR A 712 31.76 5.70 30.70
CA THR A 712 31.85 6.90 31.55
C THR A 712 32.93 7.81 30.93
N PRO A 713 33.18 9.03 31.43
CA PRO A 713 34.19 9.91 30.82
C PRO A 713 35.59 9.30 30.73
N THR A 714 35.97 8.36 31.60
CA THR A 714 37.34 7.80 31.63
C THR A 714 37.41 6.28 31.50
N LYS A 715 36.26 5.57 31.45
CA LYS A 715 36.23 4.11 31.40
C LYS A 715 35.13 3.54 30.54
N VAL A 716 35.41 2.42 29.88
CA VAL A 716 34.42 1.56 29.23
C VAL A 716 34.26 0.28 30.04
N TYR A 717 33.04 -0.04 30.46
CA TYR A 717 32.67 -1.21 31.25
C TYR A 717 31.94 -2.23 30.38
N LEU A 718 32.15 -3.51 30.69
CA LEU A 718 31.32 -4.61 30.21
C LEU A 718 30.87 -5.41 31.44
N ILE A 719 29.56 -5.43 31.68
CA ILE A 719 28.95 -5.97 32.90
C ILE A 719 27.98 -7.07 32.48
N ASP A 720 28.05 -8.25 33.10
CA ASP A 720 27.10 -9.32 32.81
C ASP A 720 25.71 -9.07 33.42
N ARG A 721 24.72 -9.87 33.03
CA ARG A 721 23.35 -9.76 33.58
C ARG A 721 23.27 -9.84 35.11
N LEU A 722 24.24 -10.48 35.78
CA LEU A 722 24.28 -10.64 37.23
C LEU A 722 25.02 -9.48 37.93
N GLY A 723 25.41 -8.42 37.21
CA GLY A 723 26.10 -7.27 37.77
C GLY A 723 27.59 -7.51 38.01
N ARG A 724 28.21 -8.46 37.32
CA ARG A 724 29.64 -8.80 37.47
C ARG A 724 30.44 -8.26 36.30
N ALA A 725 31.63 -7.72 36.58
CA ALA A 725 32.54 -7.27 35.54
C ALA A 725 33.04 -8.44 34.67
N VAL A 726 33.12 -8.20 33.36
CA VAL A 726 33.65 -9.14 32.38
C VAL A 726 35.17 -8.98 32.26
N SER A 727 35.87 -10.10 32.03
CA SER A 727 37.32 -10.10 31.85
C SER A 727 37.76 -9.12 30.74
N GLY A 728 38.81 -8.35 31.00
CA GLY A 728 39.30 -7.30 30.09
C GLY A 728 38.65 -5.93 30.30
N PHE A 729 37.65 -5.83 31.19
CA PHE A 729 36.95 -4.58 31.49
C PHE A 729 37.05 -4.22 32.99
N PRO A 730 37.01 -2.92 33.34
CA PRO A 730 36.89 -1.81 32.42
C PRO A 730 38.18 -1.51 31.63
N ILE A 731 38.01 -0.94 30.43
CA ILE A 731 39.10 -0.31 29.67
C ILE A 731 39.28 1.10 30.23
N TRP A 732 40.52 1.48 30.54
CA TRP A 732 40.86 2.74 31.20
C TRP A 732 41.46 3.74 30.22
N PHE A 733 41.03 4.99 30.34
CA PHE A 733 41.58 6.12 29.60
C PHE A 733 42.26 7.09 30.58
N PRO A 734 43.34 7.77 30.17
CA PRO A 734 44.00 8.80 30.98
C PRO A 734 43.01 9.89 31.40
N GLU A 735 43.21 10.49 32.58
CA GLU A 735 42.29 11.49 33.15
C GLU A 735 42.09 12.74 32.28
N ASN A 736 43.02 13.01 31.35
CA ASN A 736 42.92 14.12 30.40
C ASN A 736 42.27 13.72 29.06
N THR A 737 41.85 12.46 28.88
CA THR A 737 41.22 11.94 27.65
C THR A 737 39.80 11.53 27.97
N PHE A 738 38.83 12.39 27.64
CA PHE A 738 37.43 12.14 27.95
C PHE A 738 36.75 11.42 26.80
N ILE A 739 36.18 10.24 27.08
CA ILE A 739 35.31 9.53 26.16
C ILE A 739 34.07 10.39 25.93
N THR A 740 33.78 10.71 24.67
CA THR A 740 32.58 11.42 24.26
C THR A 740 31.50 10.45 23.80
N HIS A 741 31.89 9.44 22.99
CA HIS A 741 30.96 8.48 22.40
C HIS A 741 31.48 7.04 22.44
N LEU A 742 30.53 6.11 22.45
CA LEU A 742 30.72 4.67 22.38
C LEU A 742 29.89 4.14 21.21
N SER A 743 30.40 3.17 20.45
CA SER A 743 29.64 2.43 19.43
C SER A 743 29.98 0.94 19.43
N VAL A 744 29.09 0.12 18.86
CA VAL A 744 29.30 -1.32 18.66
C VAL A 744 29.09 -1.61 17.18
N ILE A 745 30.08 -2.25 16.57
CA ILE A 745 30.07 -2.63 15.16
C ILE A 745 30.16 -4.15 15.07
N ASP A 746 29.19 -4.77 14.40
CA ASP A 746 29.19 -6.21 14.08
C ASP A 746 28.94 -6.39 12.59
N TYR A 747 30.03 -6.44 11.82
CA TYR A 747 30.01 -6.35 10.36
C TYR A 747 29.04 -7.31 9.66
N ASP A 748 28.93 -8.52 10.17
CA ASP A 748 28.27 -9.67 9.54
C ASP A 748 27.31 -10.36 10.53
N ASN A 749 26.98 -9.67 11.64
CA ASN A 749 26.22 -10.21 12.76
C ASN A 749 26.80 -11.54 13.29
N SER A 750 28.13 -11.70 13.19
CA SER A 750 28.86 -12.90 13.64
C SER A 750 29.19 -12.84 15.14
N LYS A 751 28.77 -11.78 15.85
CA LYS A 751 29.09 -11.48 17.24
C LYS A 751 30.59 -11.28 17.47
N ASN A 752 31.30 -10.87 16.42
CA ASN A 752 32.68 -10.43 16.49
C ASN A 752 32.68 -8.91 16.65
N TYR A 753 32.21 -8.45 17.82
CA TYR A 753 32.00 -7.04 18.06
C TYR A 753 33.30 -6.23 18.03
N ARG A 754 33.20 -5.05 17.43
CA ARG A 754 34.18 -3.97 17.51
C ARG A 754 33.59 -2.86 18.35
N ILE A 755 34.27 -2.52 19.43
CA ILE A 755 33.86 -1.48 20.37
C ILE A 755 34.57 -0.20 19.94
N GLY A 756 33.80 0.75 19.39
CA GLY A 756 34.27 2.07 19.02
C GLY A 756 34.26 3.02 20.19
N VAL A 757 35.35 3.75 20.40
CA VAL A 757 35.46 4.76 21.45
C VAL A 757 36.02 6.05 20.86
N ALA A 758 35.23 7.12 20.91
CA ALA A 758 35.64 8.45 20.48
C ALA A 758 35.89 9.34 21.70
N THR A 759 36.82 10.30 21.56
CA THR A 759 37.27 11.15 22.67
C THR A 759 37.19 12.63 22.32
N SER A 760 37.23 13.48 23.36
CA SER A 760 37.18 14.94 23.23
C SER A 760 38.34 15.54 22.43
N GLN A 761 39.44 14.80 22.24
CA GLN A 761 40.59 15.23 21.42
C GLN A 761 40.53 14.72 19.97
N GLY A 762 39.44 14.08 19.55
CA GLY A 762 39.35 13.49 18.21
C GLY A 762 40.19 12.24 18.03
N ASN A 763 40.51 11.53 19.10
CA ASN A 763 41.02 10.17 19.01
C ASN A 763 39.85 9.19 18.88
N VAL A 764 39.93 8.29 17.90
CA VAL A 764 38.99 7.20 17.67
C VAL A 764 39.71 5.86 17.83
N TYR A 765 39.20 5.04 18.74
CA TYR A 765 39.73 3.71 19.04
C TYR A 765 38.74 2.63 18.60
N LEU A 766 39.25 1.49 18.17
CA LEU A 766 38.49 0.26 18.04
C LEU A 766 39.13 -0.82 18.90
N TYR A 767 38.33 -1.44 19.76
CA TYR A 767 38.70 -2.62 20.53
C TYR A 767 37.90 -3.82 20.03
N ASP A 768 38.46 -5.03 20.16
CA ASP A 768 37.66 -6.23 20.06
C ASP A 768 36.80 -6.43 21.32
N LYS A 769 35.91 -7.42 21.27
CA LYS A 769 35.04 -7.83 22.39
C LYS A 769 35.78 -8.26 23.68
N THR A 770 37.09 -8.44 23.65
CA THR A 770 37.93 -8.76 24.83
C THR A 770 38.62 -7.53 25.41
N GLY A 771 38.43 -6.36 24.81
CA GLY A 771 39.07 -5.10 25.20
C GLY A 771 40.46 -4.91 24.61
N LYS A 772 40.88 -5.73 23.64
CA LYS A 772 42.18 -5.57 22.95
C LYS A 772 42.03 -4.64 21.76
N SER A 773 42.93 -3.68 21.63
CA SER A 773 42.86 -2.69 20.56
C SER A 773 43.19 -3.27 19.17
N LEU A 774 42.53 -2.78 18.12
CA LEU A 774 42.65 -3.27 16.75
C LEU A 774 43.61 -2.44 15.88
N PRO A 775 44.51 -3.08 15.08
CA PRO A 775 45.52 -2.39 14.27
C PRO A 775 44.93 -1.25 13.42
N GLY A 776 45.60 -0.09 13.44
CA GLY A 776 45.15 1.13 12.75
C GLY A 776 44.23 2.02 13.61
N TRP A 777 43.72 1.51 14.73
CA TRP A 777 42.75 2.20 15.58
C TRP A 777 43.26 2.40 17.02
N GLN A 778 44.55 2.68 17.21
CA GLN A 778 45.17 2.81 18.54
C GLN A 778 45.91 4.14 18.84
N PRO A 779 45.29 5.34 18.74
CA PRO A 779 44.04 5.67 18.06
C PRO A 779 44.26 6.09 16.60
N ARG A 780 43.18 6.08 15.82
CA ARG A 780 43.07 6.92 14.62
C ARG A 780 42.71 8.33 15.07
N LYS A 781 43.57 9.31 14.79
CA LYS A 781 43.32 10.73 15.12
C LYS A 781 42.60 11.41 13.97
N VAL A 782 41.36 11.87 14.17
CA VAL A 782 40.61 12.57 13.12
C VAL A 782 40.81 14.09 13.18
N GLY A 783 40.98 14.67 14.37
CA GLY A 783 41.32 16.08 14.55
C GLY A 783 40.57 16.71 15.73
N MET A 784 39.24 16.70 15.66
CA MET A 784 38.33 17.20 16.68
C MET A 784 37.42 16.09 17.22
N ALA A 785 36.77 16.33 18.36
CA ALA A 785 35.73 15.45 18.88
C ALA A 785 34.67 15.16 17.81
N LEU A 786 34.14 13.94 17.81
CA LEU A 786 33.05 13.59 16.90
C LEU A 786 31.73 14.25 17.35
N SER A 787 30.85 14.55 16.40
CA SER A 787 29.49 15.03 16.68
C SER A 787 28.54 13.91 17.10
N ALA A 788 28.83 12.68 16.64
CA ALA A 788 28.04 11.47 16.86
C ALA A 788 28.96 10.24 16.98
N PRO A 789 28.47 9.10 17.49
CA PRO A 789 29.26 7.87 17.56
C PRO A 789 29.86 7.46 16.21
N LEU A 790 30.96 6.70 16.25
CA LEU A 790 31.55 6.11 15.04
C LEU A 790 30.56 5.11 14.44
N GLU A 791 30.06 5.42 13.25
CA GLU A 791 29.02 4.63 12.57
C GLU A 791 29.66 3.74 11.51
N HIS A 792 29.20 2.49 11.42
CA HIS A 792 29.59 1.57 10.34
C HIS A 792 28.46 1.48 9.33
N VAL A 793 28.81 1.63 8.06
CA VAL A 793 27.91 1.39 6.94
C VAL A 793 28.52 0.38 5.99
N ARG A 794 27.66 -0.50 5.45
CA ARG A 794 28.01 -1.37 4.34
C ARG A 794 27.30 -0.91 3.08
N ALA A 795 28.09 -0.57 2.08
CA ALA A 795 27.61 -0.13 0.77
C ALA A 795 28.03 -1.17 -0.28
N GLY A 796 27.17 -2.17 -0.48
CA GLY A 796 27.50 -3.37 -1.26
C GLY A 796 28.53 -4.23 -0.52
N SER A 797 29.72 -4.42 -1.09
CA SER A 797 30.80 -5.20 -0.47
C SER A 797 31.86 -4.34 0.24
N ARG A 798 31.62 -3.04 0.38
CA ARG A 798 32.55 -2.08 0.99
C ARG A 798 32.05 -1.71 2.37
N ASP A 799 32.91 -1.83 3.37
CA ASP A 799 32.63 -1.32 4.71
C ASP A 799 33.31 0.02 4.91
N ALA A 800 32.52 0.99 5.33
CA ALA A 800 32.99 2.31 5.65
C ALA A 800 32.62 2.67 7.10
N MET A 801 33.55 3.35 7.77
CA MET A 801 33.35 3.97 9.06
C MET A 801 33.19 5.47 8.85
N ILE A 802 32.06 6.01 9.30
CA ILE A 802 31.74 7.42 9.21
C ILE A 802 32.12 8.08 10.53
N ALA A 803 33.02 9.06 10.47
CA ALA A 803 33.43 9.87 11.60
C ALA A 803 33.26 11.35 11.25
N ILE A 804 32.19 11.96 11.77
CA ILE A 804 31.88 13.38 11.59
C ILE A 804 32.42 14.15 12.79
N GLU A 805 33.32 15.09 12.52
CA GLU A 805 33.91 15.98 13.51
C GLU A 805 32.98 17.17 13.80
N GLN A 806 33.06 17.71 15.03
CA GLN A 806 32.22 18.83 15.47
C GLN A 806 32.38 20.12 14.66
N ASN A 807 33.47 20.28 13.91
CA ASN A 807 33.71 21.40 12.98
C ASN A 807 33.24 21.14 11.54
N GLY A 808 32.52 20.04 11.30
CA GLY A 808 31.97 19.70 9.99
C GLY A 808 32.95 19.02 9.04
N ILE A 809 34.06 18.48 9.54
CA ILE A 809 34.93 17.59 8.77
C ILE A 809 34.36 16.17 8.83
N VAL A 810 34.01 15.61 7.68
CA VAL A 810 33.51 14.23 7.55
C VAL A 810 34.62 13.33 7.06
N ASN A 811 34.96 12.32 7.86
CA ASN A 811 35.91 11.28 7.49
C ASN A 811 35.14 10.00 7.10
N LEU A 812 35.50 9.41 5.96
CA LEU A 812 35.05 8.07 5.57
C LEU A 812 36.26 7.13 5.55
N LEU A 813 36.27 6.16 6.46
CA LEU A 813 37.43 5.31 6.72
C LEU A 813 37.15 3.85 6.41
N LYS A 814 38.10 3.15 5.80
CA LYS A 814 38.10 1.69 5.63
C LYS A 814 38.33 0.99 6.97
N ARG A 815 38.07 -0.33 7.04
CA ARG A 815 38.33 -1.16 8.23
C ARG A 815 39.76 -1.04 8.78
N ASN A 816 40.74 -0.78 7.91
CA ASN A 816 42.16 -0.60 8.26
C ASN A 816 42.53 0.84 8.65
N SER A 817 41.54 1.73 8.85
CA SER A 817 41.65 3.16 9.19
C SER A 817 42.11 4.12 8.07
N GLN A 818 42.41 3.60 6.88
CA GLN A 818 42.72 4.44 5.72
C GLN A 818 41.47 5.15 5.20
N SER A 819 41.61 6.38 4.72
CA SER A 819 40.48 7.11 4.13
C SER A 819 40.07 6.53 2.77
N TYR A 820 38.79 6.64 2.43
CA TYR A 820 38.32 6.53 1.05
C TYR A 820 38.75 7.75 0.22
N SER A 821 38.77 7.61 -1.11
CA SER A 821 39.02 8.74 -2.02
C SER A 821 37.97 9.84 -1.83
N ASN A 822 38.36 11.11 -2.04
CA ASN A 822 37.56 12.31 -1.78
C ASN A 822 37.24 12.62 -0.30
N PHE A 823 37.73 11.82 0.65
CA PHE A 823 37.59 12.10 2.08
C PHE A 823 38.94 12.46 2.74
N PRO A 824 38.94 13.37 3.72
CA PRO A 824 37.77 13.97 4.35
C PRO A 824 37.09 15.06 3.52
N LEU A 825 35.77 15.20 3.68
CA LEU A 825 35.02 16.37 3.23
C LEU A 825 35.03 17.44 4.33
N ASN A 826 35.06 18.70 3.95
CA ASN A 826 35.01 19.81 4.91
C ASN A 826 33.90 20.79 4.54
N PHE A 827 32.89 20.89 5.40
CA PHE A 827 31.75 21.79 5.24
C PHE A 827 31.94 23.16 5.93
N ASN A 828 33.01 23.33 6.72
CA ASN A 828 33.32 24.54 7.50
C ASN A 828 32.12 25.02 8.34
N SER A 829 31.50 24.11 9.08
CA SER A 829 30.26 24.34 9.81
C SER A 829 30.25 23.56 11.12
N ASP A 830 29.79 24.17 12.20
CA ASP A 830 29.67 23.46 13.47
C ASP A 830 28.52 22.44 13.43
N ILE A 831 28.81 21.21 13.88
CA ILE A 831 27.90 20.07 13.94
C ILE A 831 27.88 19.53 15.37
N THR A 832 26.73 19.65 16.02
CA THR A 832 26.46 19.04 17.34
C THR A 832 25.31 18.05 17.30
N ASN A 833 24.70 17.88 16.12
CA ASN A 833 23.64 16.93 15.87
C ASN A 833 24.16 15.54 15.57
N ASP A 834 23.28 14.56 15.79
CA ASP A 834 23.39 13.25 15.16
C ASP A 834 23.22 13.38 13.63
N PHE A 835 23.46 12.30 12.92
CA PHE A 835 23.22 12.22 11.48
C PHE A 835 22.37 11.01 11.14
N HIS A 836 21.83 11.00 9.92
CA HIS A 836 21.07 9.87 9.40
C HIS A 836 21.75 9.32 8.15
N VAL A 837 21.75 8.00 8.00
CA VAL A 837 22.27 7.30 6.83
C VAL A 837 21.10 6.63 6.11
N ASP A 838 20.89 7.00 4.84
CA ASP A 838 20.05 6.22 3.94
C ASP A 838 20.91 5.20 3.20
N TYR A 839 20.74 3.94 3.55
CA TYR A 839 21.54 2.83 3.06
C TYR A 839 21.26 2.53 1.57
N GLY A 840 22.33 2.50 0.78
CA GLY A 840 22.30 2.12 -0.63
C GLY A 840 23.14 0.88 -0.94
N ASN A 841 23.00 0.37 -2.16
CA ASN A 841 23.75 -0.80 -2.64
C ASN A 841 25.22 -0.46 -3.03
N THR A 842 25.57 0.82 -3.11
CA THR A 842 26.89 1.34 -3.50
C THR A 842 27.23 2.60 -2.71
N LEU A 843 28.49 3.02 -2.74
CA LEU A 843 28.89 4.30 -2.13
C LEU A 843 28.11 5.48 -2.76
N ALA A 844 27.89 5.45 -4.08
CA ALA A 844 27.15 6.48 -4.81
C ALA A 844 25.68 6.62 -4.38
N THR A 845 25.08 5.52 -3.92
CA THR A 845 23.64 5.42 -3.59
C THR A 845 23.37 5.41 -2.10
N THR A 846 24.42 5.41 -1.27
CA THR A 846 24.31 5.56 0.18
C THR A 846 24.48 7.03 0.52
N GLU A 847 23.49 7.63 1.16
CA GLU A 847 23.44 9.07 1.44
C GLU A 847 23.48 9.35 2.96
N ILE A 848 24.16 10.42 3.33
CA ILE A 848 24.21 10.95 4.71
C ILE A 848 23.43 12.26 4.73
N SER A 849 22.52 12.39 5.69
CA SER A 849 21.84 13.64 6.04
C SER A 849 22.41 14.18 7.35
N MET A 850 22.93 15.40 7.31
CA MET A 850 23.56 16.09 8.45
C MET A 850 22.99 17.49 8.61
N LEU A 851 22.75 17.92 9.86
CA LEU A 851 22.21 19.24 10.18
C LEU A 851 23.22 20.09 10.96
N THR A 852 23.58 21.24 10.41
CA THR A 852 24.51 22.20 11.05
C THR A 852 23.82 23.00 12.14
N GLU A 853 24.59 23.56 13.08
CA GLU A 853 24.07 24.52 14.08
C GLU A 853 23.50 25.79 13.44
N ALA A 854 23.94 26.11 12.22
CA ALA A 854 23.41 27.22 11.46
C ALA A 854 22.04 26.93 10.81
N GLY A 855 21.50 25.72 10.98
CA GLY A 855 20.22 25.32 10.40
C GLY A 855 20.32 24.93 8.93
N GLU A 856 21.48 24.43 8.51
CA GLU A 856 21.67 23.90 7.16
C GLU A 856 21.58 22.38 7.17
N LEU A 857 20.62 21.82 6.43
CA LEU A 857 20.58 20.40 6.12
C LEU A 857 21.43 20.13 4.89
N ILE A 858 22.42 19.25 5.04
CA ILE A 858 23.36 18.86 3.99
C ILE A 858 23.14 17.37 3.71
N ARG A 859 22.86 17.03 2.45
CA ARG A 859 22.77 15.65 1.97
C ARG A 859 23.92 15.36 1.02
N PHE A 860 24.69 14.32 1.27
CA PHE A 860 25.82 13.92 0.43
C PHE A 860 26.01 12.39 0.43
N ASN A 861 26.56 11.84 -0.63
CA ASN A 861 26.80 10.40 -0.73
C ASN A 861 28.20 9.98 -0.27
N LEU A 862 28.45 8.67 -0.17
CA LEU A 862 29.74 8.12 0.26
C LEU A 862 30.83 8.14 -0.83
N GLU A 863 30.58 8.73 -1.99
CA GLU A 863 31.63 9.08 -2.97
C GLU A 863 32.11 10.53 -2.82
N GLY A 864 31.50 11.27 -1.89
CA GLY A 864 31.81 12.66 -1.59
C GLY A 864 31.00 13.66 -2.42
N LYS A 865 29.99 13.21 -3.18
CA LYS A 865 29.12 14.09 -3.96
C LYS A 865 28.02 14.68 -3.07
N ILE A 866 27.93 16.01 -3.07
CA ILE A 866 26.83 16.73 -2.43
C ILE A 866 25.59 16.58 -3.31
N MET A 867 24.51 16.08 -2.72
CA MET A 867 23.22 15.85 -3.38
C MET A 867 22.32 17.07 -3.23
N ASP A 868 22.26 17.64 -2.02
CA ASP A 868 21.44 18.81 -1.72
C ASP A 868 21.96 19.60 -0.49
N ARG A 869 21.65 20.89 -0.44
CA ARG A 869 21.89 21.78 0.71
C ARG A 869 20.74 22.76 0.86
N LYS A 870 20.12 22.78 2.04
CA LYS A 870 19.02 23.70 2.34
C LYS A 870 19.17 24.35 3.70
N PHE A 871 18.92 25.65 3.74
CA PHE A 871 18.88 26.43 4.98
C PHE A 871 17.45 26.58 5.47
N PHE A 872 17.25 26.30 6.75
CA PHE A 872 16.06 26.72 7.48
C PHE A 872 16.22 28.19 7.91
N GLU A 873 15.15 28.97 7.81
CA GLU A 873 15.16 30.35 8.26
C GLU A 873 15.51 30.43 9.76
N LYS A 874 16.50 31.26 10.09
CA LYS A 874 16.82 31.62 11.47
C LYS A 874 15.79 32.63 11.97
N GLY A 875 15.12 32.34 13.08
CA GLY A 875 14.28 33.32 13.76
C GLY A 875 15.09 34.49 14.33
N GLU A 876 14.41 35.54 14.78
CA GLU A 876 15.01 36.81 15.22
C GLU A 876 15.98 36.68 16.41
N GLN A 877 15.89 35.62 17.21
CA GLN A 877 16.69 35.42 18.43
C GLN A 877 17.76 34.31 18.32
N GLY A 878 17.97 33.76 17.13
CA GLY A 878 18.82 32.58 16.94
C GLY A 878 18.08 31.29 17.32
N ALA A 879 17.94 30.37 16.36
CA ALA A 879 17.23 29.13 16.56
C ALA A 879 18.18 27.98 16.91
N ILE A 880 17.73 27.06 17.77
CA ILE A 880 18.40 25.77 17.98
C ILE A 880 17.82 24.78 16.97
N PHE A 881 18.69 24.08 16.25
CA PHE A 881 18.33 23.09 15.25
C PHE A 881 18.72 21.68 15.73
N THR A 882 17.76 20.75 15.70
CA THR A 882 17.98 19.36 16.10
C THR A 882 17.57 18.39 15.00
N LEU A 883 18.47 17.49 14.62
CA LEU A 883 18.15 16.30 13.81
C LEU A 883 17.83 15.15 14.77
N ALA A 884 16.58 14.66 14.75
CA ALA A 884 16.16 13.53 15.56
C ALA A 884 15.97 12.30 14.68
N ALA A 885 17.00 11.46 14.62
CA ALA A 885 16.93 10.15 13.96
C ALA A 885 15.95 9.21 14.70
N ASP A 886 15.26 8.38 13.93
CA ASP A 886 14.33 7.38 14.44
C ASP A 886 15.00 6.42 15.42
N LYS A 887 14.47 6.33 16.65
CA LYS A 887 14.99 5.47 17.72
C LYS A 887 14.48 4.03 17.67
N GLN A 888 13.72 3.63 16.65
CA GLN A 888 13.14 2.29 16.54
C GLN A 888 13.67 1.50 15.35
N ARG A 889 13.58 2.04 14.14
CA ARG A 889 14.00 1.36 12.90
C ARG A 889 15.22 2.01 12.25
N GLU A 890 15.58 3.21 12.68
CA GLU A 890 16.73 3.99 12.17
C GLU A 890 16.63 4.29 10.67
N GLN A 891 15.42 4.21 10.10
CA GLN A 891 15.16 4.38 8.66
C GLN A 891 14.80 5.81 8.25
N ASN A 892 14.46 6.68 9.20
CA ASN A 892 14.03 8.04 8.92
C ASN A 892 14.46 9.02 10.03
N PHE A 893 14.23 10.31 9.84
CA PHE A 893 14.50 11.35 10.84
C PHE A 893 13.51 12.52 10.71
N ILE A 894 13.46 13.37 11.74
CA ILE A 894 12.78 14.66 11.69
C ILE A 894 13.73 15.80 12.05
N ILE A 895 13.35 17.01 11.71
CA ILE A 895 14.09 18.23 12.03
C ILE A 895 13.27 19.08 12.98
N ALA A 896 13.89 19.55 14.06
CA ALA A 896 13.30 20.46 15.00
C ALA A 896 13.99 21.81 14.98
N ARG A 897 13.21 22.89 14.89
CA ARG A 897 13.65 24.27 15.05
C ARG A 897 13.03 24.85 16.30
N GLN A 898 13.85 25.28 17.25
CA GLN A 898 13.41 25.94 18.48
C GLN A 898 13.79 27.42 18.46
N ASP A 899 12.77 28.28 18.41
CA ASP A 899 12.86 29.74 18.50
C ASP A 899 12.32 30.20 19.87
N SER A 900 13.18 30.36 20.88
CA SER A 900 12.78 30.70 22.25
C SER A 900 11.69 29.72 22.76
N LYS A 901 10.43 30.18 22.89
CA LYS A 901 9.26 29.40 23.34
C LYS A 901 8.59 28.56 22.24
N LYS A 902 8.90 28.80 20.96
CA LYS A 902 8.24 28.14 19.83
C LYS A 902 9.09 26.98 19.33
N LEU A 903 8.48 25.80 19.21
CA LEU A 903 9.06 24.62 18.56
C LEU A 903 8.34 24.37 17.25
N THR A 904 9.07 24.24 16.17
CA THR A 904 8.56 23.89 14.84
C THR A 904 9.24 22.61 14.38
N LEU A 905 8.46 21.64 13.93
CA LEU A 905 8.96 20.36 13.46
C LEU A 905 8.72 20.19 11.97
N TYR A 906 9.69 19.59 11.31
CA TYR A 906 9.68 19.30 9.88
C TYR A 906 9.97 17.81 9.65
N SER A 907 9.41 17.25 8.57
CA SER A 907 9.74 15.90 8.11
C SER A 907 11.19 15.85 7.60
N SER A 908 11.67 14.65 7.27
CA SER A 908 12.94 14.46 6.58
C SER A 908 12.99 15.21 5.25
N GLU A 909 11.85 15.32 4.56
CA GLU A 909 11.68 16.08 3.31
C GLU A 909 11.33 17.56 3.52
N GLU A 910 11.59 18.06 4.73
CA GLU A 910 11.53 19.48 5.08
C GLU A 910 10.11 20.07 5.01
N GLU A 911 9.09 19.22 4.97
CA GLU A 911 7.69 19.62 5.04
C GLU A 911 7.32 19.96 6.49
N LEU A 912 6.55 21.02 6.70
CA LEU A 912 6.10 21.41 8.03
C LEU A 912 5.16 20.32 8.61
N LEU A 913 5.56 19.70 9.70
CA LEU A 913 4.71 18.77 10.45
C LEU A 913 3.74 19.53 11.34
N PHE A 914 4.27 20.31 12.29
CA PHE A 914 3.48 21.20 13.14
C PHE A 914 4.36 22.21 13.89
N SER A 915 3.72 23.18 14.54
CA SER A 915 4.37 24.12 15.46
C SER A 915 3.60 24.22 16.78
N LYS A 916 4.31 24.34 17.90
CA LYS A 916 3.76 24.52 19.26
C LYS A 916 4.52 25.59 20.02
N THR A 917 3.81 26.32 20.87
CA THR A 917 4.39 27.29 21.81
C THR A 917 4.33 26.74 23.23
N TYR A 918 5.42 26.86 23.97
CA TYR A 918 5.57 26.42 25.36
C TYR A 918 5.65 27.60 26.33
N ASP A 919 5.42 27.34 27.61
CA ASP A 919 5.37 28.39 28.64
C ASP A 919 6.75 29.01 28.94
N ASN A 920 7.83 28.25 28.71
CA ASN A 920 9.22 28.64 28.94
C ASN A 920 10.08 28.42 27.69
N ASP A 921 11.21 29.12 27.65
CA ASP A 921 12.23 29.13 26.61
C ASP A 921 13.35 28.09 26.82
N GLY A 922 13.25 27.23 27.84
CA GLY A 922 14.22 26.16 28.08
C GLY A 922 14.32 25.21 26.88
N THR A 923 15.52 24.68 26.63
CA THR A 923 15.76 23.74 25.53
C THR A 923 14.85 22.52 25.64
N LYS A 924 14.23 22.14 24.52
CA LYS A 924 13.37 20.97 24.43
C LYS A 924 14.15 19.82 23.79
N LEU A 925 14.20 18.67 24.46
CA LEU A 925 14.83 17.47 23.91
C LEU A 925 13.82 16.74 23.02
N ILE A 926 14.24 16.37 21.81
CA ILE A 926 13.39 15.77 20.79
C ILE A 926 13.79 14.31 20.60
N GLN A 927 12.83 13.40 20.68
CA GLN A 927 12.99 12.01 20.26
C GLN A 927 11.92 11.69 19.23
N TYR A 928 12.30 10.95 18.21
CA TYR A 928 11.40 10.47 17.16
C TYR A 928 11.37 8.94 17.20
N PHE A 929 10.16 8.38 17.17
CA PHE A 929 9.91 6.94 17.20
C PHE A 929 9.02 6.59 16.02
N ASN A 930 9.55 5.83 15.06
CA ASN A 930 8.78 5.26 13.95
C ASN A 930 8.58 3.76 14.16
N PHE A 931 7.36 3.36 14.52
CA PHE A 931 7.01 1.96 14.76
C PHE A 931 6.60 1.22 13.48
N GLY A 932 6.68 1.87 12.32
CA GLY A 932 6.07 1.41 11.07
C GLY A 932 4.55 1.46 11.10
N ALA A 933 3.92 0.97 10.04
CA ALA A 933 2.47 0.96 9.86
C ALA A 933 1.82 2.34 10.09
N SER A 934 2.52 3.42 9.68
CA SER A 934 2.11 4.81 9.90
C SER A 934 1.89 5.20 11.38
N ILE A 935 2.60 4.55 12.30
CA ILE A 935 2.59 4.88 13.74
C ILE A 935 3.91 5.58 14.09
N GLU A 936 3.85 6.90 14.08
CA GLU A 936 4.99 7.76 14.35
C GLU A 936 4.70 8.67 15.54
N VAL A 937 5.62 8.68 16.52
CA VAL A 937 5.47 9.45 17.75
C VAL A 937 6.69 10.33 17.96
N ILE A 938 6.44 11.60 18.25
CA ILE A 938 7.44 12.59 18.58
C ILE A 938 7.32 12.92 20.06
N ALA A 939 8.36 12.62 20.83
CA ALA A 939 8.45 12.98 22.23
C ALA A 939 9.23 14.28 22.39
N VAL A 940 8.59 15.29 22.98
CA VAL A 940 9.19 16.59 23.31
C VAL A 940 9.34 16.67 24.82
N THR A 941 10.56 16.60 25.32
CA THR A 941 10.85 16.67 26.76
C THR A 941 11.31 18.06 27.14
N ASP A 942 10.53 18.72 28.00
CA ASP A 942 10.86 19.99 28.63
C ASP A 942 11.45 19.73 30.03
N MET A 943 12.78 19.86 30.12
CA MET A 943 13.54 19.59 31.34
C MET A 943 13.24 20.62 32.44
N HIS A 944 12.86 21.85 32.08
CA HIS A 944 12.55 22.91 33.03
C HIS A 944 11.14 22.73 33.60
N ALA A 945 10.17 22.37 32.75
CA ALA A 945 8.80 22.07 33.17
C ALA A 945 8.62 20.65 33.75
N GLN A 946 9.65 19.80 33.66
CA GLN A 946 9.65 18.39 34.06
C GLN A 946 8.52 17.59 33.40
N LYS A 947 8.34 17.77 32.09
CA LYS A 947 7.26 17.16 31.31
C LYS A 947 7.71 16.69 29.93
N THR A 948 7.27 15.50 29.53
CA THR A 948 7.33 15.00 28.15
C THR A 948 5.95 15.06 27.50
N TYR A 949 5.86 15.70 26.34
CA TYR A 949 4.69 15.74 25.48
C TYR A 949 4.88 14.71 24.37
N LEU A 950 3.87 13.89 24.10
CA LEU A 950 3.89 12.94 22.99
C LEU A 950 2.95 13.45 21.90
N TYR A 951 3.44 13.58 20.68
CA TYR A 951 2.65 14.02 19.53
C TYR A 951 2.71 13.01 18.39
N TYR A 952 1.61 12.89 17.66
CA TYR A 952 1.64 12.37 16.29
C TYR A 952 2.25 13.42 15.36
N THR A 953 2.59 13.02 14.13
CA THR A 953 3.18 13.91 13.11
C THR A 953 2.26 15.06 12.70
N ASN A 954 0.95 14.96 12.92
CA ASN A 954 -0.01 16.06 12.72
C ASN A 954 -0.13 17.02 13.94
N GLY A 955 0.67 16.83 14.99
CA GLY A 955 0.67 17.68 16.19
C GLY A 955 -0.46 17.42 17.19
N THR A 956 -1.25 16.35 17.00
CA THR A 956 -2.23 15.86 17.99
C THR A 956 -1.52 15.09 19.11
N MET A 957 -2.01 15.22 20.35
CA MET A 957 -1.34 14.68 21.52
C MET A 957 -1.69 13.20 21.77
N VAL A 958 -0.68 12.34 21.88
CA VAL A 958 -0.86 10.91 22.22
C VAL A 958 -1.21 10.77 23.71
N GLY A 959 -2.32 10.10 23.99
CA GLY A 959 -2.82 9.89 25.36
C GLY A 959 -3.27 11.19 26.08
N GLY A 960 -3.52 12.28 25.36
CA GLY A 960 -4.26 13.47 25.81
C GLY A 960 -3.66 14.38 26.89
N LYS A 961 -2.58 13.97 27.58
CA LYS A 961 -1.91 14.78 28.63
C LYS A 961 -0.39 14.59 28.61
N PRO A 962 0.41 15.61 28.97
CA PRO A 962 1.85 15.45 29.16
C PRO A 962 2.19 14.49 30.31
N ILE A 963 3.38 13.90 30.24
CA ILE A 963 3.88 12.92 31.19
C ILE A 963 4.93 13.61 32.07
N PRO A 964 4.81 13.57 33.41
CA PRO A 964 5.87 14.05 34.29
C PRO A 964 7.17 13.26 34.08
N SER A 965 8.26 13.95 33.79
CA SER A 965 9.57 13.35 33.49
C SER A 965 10.70 14.36 33.65
N ASN A 966 11.88 13.89 34.07
CA ASN A 966 13.08 14.72 34.23
C ASN A 966 14.16 14.44 33.19
N THR A 967 13.91 13.53 32.26
CA THR A 967 14.84 13.09 31.21
C THR A 967 14.05 12.66 29.98
N THR A 968 14.75 12.34 28.90
CA THR A 968 14.18 11.58 27.78
C THR A 968 13.55 10.27 28.24
N ILE A 969 12.67 9.71 27.40
CA ILE A 969 11.88 8.52 27.69
C ILE A 969 12.33 7.34 26.82
N ALA A 970 11.89 6.14 27.18
CA ALA A 970 11.89 5.00 26.28
C ALA A 970 10.44 4.64 25.92
N LEU A 971 10.13 4.48 24.64
CA LEU A 971 8.79 4.24 24.14
C LEU A 971 8.78 3.07 23.15
N PHE A 972 7.81 2.18 23.30
CA PHE A 972 7.62 1.01 22.44
C PHE A 972 6.15 0.86 22.10
N TYR A 973 5.87 0.36 20.90
CA TYR A 973 4.52 0.00 20.48
C TYR A 973 4.45 -1.50 20.20
N SER A 974 3.43 -2.17 20.75
CA SER A 974 3.16 -3.57 20.48
C SER A 974 2.01 -3.68 19.49
N GLU A 975 2.29 -4.06 18.24
CA GLU A 975 1.24 -4.35 17.25
C GLU A 975 0.32 -5.50 17.68
N GLN A 976 0.83 -6.45 18.48
CA GLN A 976 0.04 -7.57 19.00
C GLN A 976 -1.08 -7.12 19.96
N THR A 977 -0.82 -6.07 20.76
CA THR A 977 -1.76 -5.58 21.78
C THR A 977 -2.35 -4.22 21.46
N SER A 978 -1.84 -3.53 20.43
CA SER A 978 -2.13 -2.12 20.10
C SER A 978 -1.89 -1.14 21.26
N LEU A 979 -0.88 -1.42 22.09
CA LEU A 979 -0.54 -0.62 23.26
C LEU A 979 0.85 -0.01 23.16
N PHE A 980 0.97 1.23 23.63
CA PHE A 980 2.25 1.84 23.96
C PHE A 980 2.72 1.42 25.34
N THR A 981 3.99 1.05 25.45
CA THR A 981 4.71 0.92 26.73
C THR A 981 5.77 2.01 26.81
N LEU A 982 5.69 2.82 27.87
CA LEU A 982 6.59 3.94 28.10
C LEU A 982 7.31 3.77 29.43
N TYR A 983 8.61 4.03 29.42
CA TYR A 983 9.43 4.13 30.62
C TYR A 983 9.92 5.57 30.78
N ARG A 984 9.84 6.08 32.02
CA ARG A 984 10.30 7.44 32.36
C ARG A 984 11.01 7.46 33.70
N THR A 985 11.84 8.48 33.92
CA THR A 985 12.36 8.83 35.24
C THR A 985 11.84 10.20 35.68
N LEU A 986 11.59 10.36 36.99
CA LEU A 986 11.21 11.62 37.62
C LEU A 986 11.78 11.62 39.04
N ASP A 987 12.64 12.59 39.34
CA ASP A 987 13.39 12.69 40.60
C ASP A 987 14.01 11.36 41.04
N LYS A 988 13.42 10.68 42.02
CA LYS A 988 13.90 9.41 42.58
C LYS A 988 13.12 8.20 42.06
N GLU A 989 12.34 8.36 40.99
CA GLU A 989 11.39 7.34 40.55
C GLU A 989 11.65 6.92 39.10
N CYS A 990 11.66 5.60 38.86
CA CYS A 990 11.52 5.02 37.53
C CYS A 990 10.13 4.39 37.41
N GLN A 991 9.42 4.65 36.31
CA GLN A 991 8.06 4.17 36.10
C GLN A 991 7.87 3.54 34.72
N LYS A 992 7.01 2.53 34.67
CA LYS A 992 6.46 1.91 33.46
C LYS A 992 4.98 2.26 33.35
N LEU A 993 4.62 2.91 32.24
CA LEU A 993 3.25 3.28 31.89
C LEU A 993 2.80 2.52 30.64
N VAL A 994 1.53 2.12 30.60
CA VAL A 994 0.90 1.50 29.42
C VAL A 994 -0.37 2.25 29.06
N PHE A 995 -0.56 2.52 27.77
CA PHE A 995 -1.72 3.25 27.24
C PHE A 995 -2.04 2.85 25.81
N GLY A 996 -3.30 3.00 25.41
CA GLY A 996 -3.74 2.77 24.03
C GLY A 996 -3.26 3.84 23.06
N ARG A 997 -3.46 3.56 21.78
CA ARG A 997 -3.25 4.51 20.68
C ARG A 997 -4.10 5.77 20.86
#